data_AF-A0AAD8Y2F0-F1
#
_entry.id   AF-A0AAD8Y2F0-F1
#
_cell.length_a   1.000
_cell.length_b   1.000
_cell.length_c   1.000
_cell.angle_alpha   90.00
_cell.angle_beta   90.00
_cell.angle_gamma   90.00
#
_symmetry.space_group_name_H-M   'P 1'
#
loop_
_entity.id
_entity.type
_entity.pdbx_description
1 polymer ?
#
loop_
_entity_poly.entity_id
_entity_poly.type
_entity_poly.pdbx_seq_one_letter_code
_entity_poly.pdbx_strand_id
1 'polypeptide(L)'
;MLESIQAIDEALGLSTWTSRQIALLTALTLALLYRYEKWGIRWYSLLHAVLSGYLSLICVYTSYHHAPLSSTTLCAGPLTSLHRITPAITLGYGLFDILEAMIKSLPKDFLLHGVATFGVMAYFCEYHIPEIVLPFLLMEISTVHLVFMKATNLSESMVGANMALFVLTFFFFRLMVCPYLWWGIVKTTLFVGEEEEEMGSMECLPWHFKYFWLLFGLIFNGLNGYWGVKIILKVLRKATGKEKMKEGNSLKDSIQAIDEALGLSTWTSRQVALLTALTLALLYRYEKWGIRWYSLLHAVLSGYLSLICVYTSYHHAPLSSTTLCAGPLTSLHRITPAITLGYGLFDILEAMIKSLPKDFLLHGVATFGVMAYFCEYHIPEIVLPFLLMEISTVHLVFMKATNLSESMVGANMALFVLTFFFFRLMVCPYLWWGIVKTTLFVGEEEEEMGSMECLPWHFKYFWLLFGLIFNGLNGYWGVKIILKVLRKATGKEKMKEGNAIDEALGLSTWTSRQIALLTALTLALLYRYEKWGIRWYSLLHAILSGYLSLICVYTSYHHAPLSSTTLCAGPLTSLHRITPAITLGYGLFDILEAMIKSLPKDFLLHGVATFGVMAYFCEYHIPEIVLPFLLMEISTVHLVFMKATNLSESMVGANMALFVLTFFFFRLMVCPYLWWGIVKTTMFVEEEEEMGSMECLPWHFKYFWLLFGLIFNGLNGYWGVKIILKVLRKATGKEKMKEGNGLKDS
;
A
#
# COMPACT_ATOMS: atom_id res chain seq x y z
N MET A 1 34.47 -0.75 -8.89
CA MET A 1 33.45 -1.63 -9.51
C MET A 1 33.24 -1.27 -10.97
N LEU A 2 32.91 -0.02 -11.31
CA LEU A 2 32.78 0.45 -12.70
C LEU A 2 34.03 0.16 -13.55
N GLU A 3 35.22 0.51 -13.06
CA GLU A 3 36.50 0.22 -13.72
C GLU A 3 36.72 -1.29 -13.96
N SER A 4 36.29 -2.13 -13.02
CA SER A 4 36.39 -3.58 -13.15
C SER A 4 35.45 -4.13 -14.24
N ILE A 5 34.27 -3.53 -14.41
CA ILE A 5 33.32 -3.88 -15.48
C ILE A 5 33.89 -3.45 -16.83
N GLN A 6 34.45 -2.25 -16.93
CA GLN A 6 35.08 -1.75 -18.15
C GLN A 6 36.28 -2.61 -18.58
N ALA A 7 37.12 -3.04 -17.64
CA ALA A 7 38.24 -3.95 -17.94
C ALA A 7 37.77 -5.32 -18.47
N ILE A 8 36.63 -5.85 -17.97
CA ILE A 8 36.02 -7.08 -18.49
C ILE A 8 35.45 -6.85 -19.90
N ASP A 9 34.79 -5.71 -20.11
CA ASP A 9 34.22 -5.33 -21.41
C ASP A 9 35.31 -5.25 -22.50
N GLU A 10 36.45 -4.65 -22.17
CA GLU A 10 37.62 -4.56 -23.06
C GLU A 10 38.26 -5.94 -23.29
N ALA A 11 38.47 -6.73 -22.23
CA ALA A 11 39.10 -8.05 -22.34
C ALA A 11 38.28 -9.04 -23.20
N LEU A 12 36.94 -8.95 -23.14
CA LEU A 12 36.03 -9.84 -23.87
C LEU A 12 35.54 -9.25 -25.20
N GLY A 13 35.92 -8.00 -25.53
CA GLY A 13 35.47 -7.32 -26.75
C GLY A 13 33.95 -7.13 -26.81
N LEU A 14 33.28 -7.09 -25.65
CA LEU A 14 31.82 -7.11 -25.55
C LEU A 14 31.15 -5.86 -26.14
N SER A 15 31.88 -4.75 -26.23
CA SER A 15 31.44 -3.50 -26.84
C SER A 15 31.06 -3.66 -28.32
N THR A 16 31.69 -4.60 -29.04
CA THR A 16 31.46 -4.84 -30.47
C THR A 16 30.25 -5.71 -30.78
N TRP A 17 29.68 -6.37 -29.76
CA TRP A 17 28.57 -7.31 -29.95
C TRP A 17 27.23 -6.59 -30.07
N THR A 18 26.46 -6.97 -31.07
CA THR A 18 25.08 -6.48 -31.24
C THR A 18 24.10 -7.23 -30.33
N SER A 19 23.01 -6.57 -29.90
CA SER A 19 21.96 -7.21 -29.09
C SER A 19 21.38 -8.46 -29.76
N ARG A 20 21.33 -8.49 -31.10
CA ARG A 20 20.87 -9.65 -31.89
C ARG A 20 21.82 -10.84 -31.78
N GLN A 21 23.13 -10.61 -31.86
CA GLN A 21 24.14 -11.68 -31.69
C GLN A 21 24.08 -12.27 -30.28
N ILE A 22 23.95 -11.42 -29.26
CA ILE A 22 23.83 -11.85 -27.86
C ILE A 22 22.54 -12.66 -27.64
N ALA A 23 21.41 -12.19 -28.18
CA ALA A 23 20.13 -12.89 -28.08
C ALA A 23 20.16 -14.27 -28.76
N LEU A 24 20.73 -14.36 -29.96
CA LEU A 24 20.89 -15.63 -30.68
C LEU A 24 21.81 -16.60 -29.93
N LEU A 25 22.96 -16.13 -29.44
CA LEU A 25 23.86 -16.95 -28.65
C LEU A 25 23.20 -17.44 -27.36
N THR A 26 22.44 -16.57 -26.70
CA THR A 26 21.68 -16.92 -25.49
C THR A 26 20.64 -17.99 -25.80
N ALA A 27 19.83 -17.80 -26.84
CA ALA A 27 18.81 -18.78 -27.26
C ALA A 27 19.44 -20.15 -27.58
N LEU A 28 20.57 -20.17 -28.30
CA LEU A 28 21.32 -21.39 -28.60
C LEU A 28 21.86 -22.05 -27.32
N THR A 29 22.43 -21.27 -26.40
CA THR A 29 22.95 -21.76 -25.12
C THR A 29 21.84 -22.38 -24.28
N LEU A 30 20.69 -21.71 -24.19
CA LEU A 30 19.52 -22.22 -23.48
C LEU A 30 18.97 -23.49 -24.15
N ALA A 31 18.98 -23.57 -25.48
CA ALA A 31 18.61 -24.78 -26.23
C ALA A 31 19.57 -25.96 -26.02
N LEU A 32 20.86 -25.71 -25.74
CA LEU A 32 21.79 -26.76 -25.33
C LEU A 32 21.52 -27.21 -23.89
N LEU A 33 21.30 -26.25 -22.97
CA LEU A 33 20.99 -26.52 -21.56
C LEU A 33 19.63 -27.17 -21.34
N TYR A 34 18.71 -26.99 -22.27
CA TYR A 34 17.41 -27.64 -22.31
C TYR A 34 17.51 -29.16 -22.18
N ARG A 35 18.56 -29.79 -22.74
CA ARG A 35 18.79 -31.25 -22.63
C ARG A 35 19.19 -31.71 -21.23
N TYR A 36 19.52 -30.80 -20.32
CA TYR A 36 20.07 -31.09 -19.00
C TYR A 36 19.05 -30.97 -17.86
N GLU A 37 17.74 -31.00 -18.13
CA GLU A 37 16.71 -31.00 -17.07
C GLU A 37 16.89 -32.23 -16.15
N LYS A 38 17.39 -31.98 -14.94
CA LYS A 38 17.70 -33.01 -13.93
C LYS A 38 17.06 -32.60 -12.61
N TRP A 39 16.47 -33.57 -11.91
CA TRP A 39 15.85 -33.36 -10.59
C TRP A 39 14.69 -32.34 -10.58
N GLY A 40 13.97 -32.19 -11.70
CA GLY A 40 12.89 -31.21 -11.85
C GLY A 40 13.36 -29.75 -11.87
N ILE A 41 14.67 -29.50 -11.96
CA ILE A 41 15.26 -28.16 -12.10
C ILE A 41 15.43 -27.86 -13.60
N ARG A 42 14.77 -26.79 -14.04
CA ARG A 42 14.97 -26.22 -15.38
C ARG A 42 16.21 -25.32 -15.36
N TRP A 43 17.37 -25.92 -15.56
CA TRP A 43 18.67 -25.22 -15.47
C TRP A 43 18.79 -24.03 -16.41
N TYR A 44 18.18 -24.08 -17.59
CA TYR A 44 18.12 -22.95 -18.52
C TYR A 44 17.35 -21.75 -17.94
N SER A 45 16.23 -22.00 -17.26
CA SER A 45 15.43 -20.96 -16.59
C SER A 45 16.16 -20.40 -15.36
N LEU A 46 16.85 -21.26 -14.60
CA LEU A 46 17.69 -20.82 -13.49
C LEU A 46 18.85 -19.94 -13.98
N LEU A 47 19.56 -20.36 -15.03
CA LEU A 47 20.68 -19.61 -15.59
C LEU A 47 20.21 -18.25 -16.09
N HIS A 48 19.10 -18.21 -16.84
CA HIS A 48 18.51 -16.93 -17.25
C HIS A 48 18.20 -16.06 -16.03
N ALA A 49 17.45 -16.58 -15.05
CA ALA A 49 17.02 -15.79 -13.90
C ALA A 49 18.19 -15.25 -13.06
N VAL A 50 19.26 -16.03 -12.93
CA VAL A 50 20.49 -15.59 -12.25
C VAL A 50 21.19 -14.50 -13.06
N LEU A 51 21.39 -14.71 -14.36
CA LEU A 51 22.08 -13.74 -15.21
C LEU A 51 21.27 -12.44 -15.35
N SER A 52 20.00 -12.51 -15.73
CA SER A 52 19.17 -11.32 -15.93
C SER A 52 18.86 -10.59 -14.62
N GLY A 53 18.56 -11.33 -13.54
CA GLY A 53 18.22 -10.75 -12.24
C GLY A 53 19.41 -10.08 -11.54
N TYR A 54 20.53 -10.79 -11.38
CA TYR A 54 21.68 -10.26 -10.63
C TYR A 54 22.52 -9.27 -11.46
N LEU A 55 22.67 -9.46 -12.78
CA LEU A 55 23.32 -8.45 -13.60
C LEU A 55 22.48 -7.17 -13.66
N SER A 56 21.14 -7.29 -13.71
CA SER A 56 20.27 -6.12 -13.58
C SER A 56 20.46 -5.42 -12.24
N LEU A 57 20.56 -6.15 -11.13
CA LEU A 57 20.83 -5.55 -9.81
C LEU A 57 22.12 -4.74 -9.79
N ILE A 58 23.19 -5.27 -10.39
CA ILE A 58 24.46 -4.55 -10.52
C ILE A 58 24.27 -3.30 -11.36
N CYS A 59 23.60 -3.39 -12.51
CA CYS A 59 23.38 -2.26 -13.40
C CYS A 59 22.53 -1.16 -12.74
N VAL A 60 21.38 -1.53 -12.15
CA VAL A 60 20.51 -0.59 -11.42
C VAL A 60 21.25 0.10 -10.28
N TYR A 61 22.07 -0.66 -9.53
CA TYR A 61 22.90 -0.09 -8.47
C TYR A 61 23.94 0.90 -9.02
N THR A 62 24.62 0.56 -10.13
CA THR A 62 25.56 1.48 -10.77
C THR A 62 24.88 2.73 -11.32
N SER A 63 23.72 2.61 -11.98
CA SER A 63 22.95 3.75 -12.46
C SER A 63 22.57 4.67 -11.30
N TYR A 64 22.05 4.11 -10.21
CA TYR A 64 21.65 4.89 -9.04
C TYR A 64 22.80 5.74 -8.45
N HIS A 65 24.02 5.19 -8.42
CA HIS A 65 25.17 5.87 -7.83
C HIS A 65 25.94 6.81 -8.77
N HIS A 66 25.89 6.58 -10.09
CA HIS A 66 26.71 7.32 -11.06
C HIS A 66 25.89 8.19 -12.02
N ALA A 67 24.60 7.92 -12.19
CA ALA A 67 23.72 8.62 -13.11
C ALA A 67 22.29 8.64 -12.54
N PRO A 68 22.02 9.49 -11.53
CA PRO A 68 20.68 9.60 -10.96
C PRO A 68 19.66 9.90 -12.06
N LEU A 69 18.51 9.25 -11.96
CA LEU A 69 17.48 9.23 -12.99
C LEU A 69 17.04 10.66 -13.36
N SER A 70 17.41 11.12 -14.54
CA SER A 70 17.12 12.43 -15.13
C SER A 70 16.93 12.29 -16.64
N SER A 71 16.32 13.30 -17.28
CA SER A 71 16.11 13.32 -18.73
C SER A 71 17.42 13.13 -19.51
N THR A 72 18.48 13.83 -19.09
CA THR A 72 19.82 13.73 -19.67
C THR A 72 20.43 12.35 -19.51
N THR A 73 20.27 11.69 -18.36
CA THR A 73 20.79 10.33 -18.13
C THR A 73 20.02 9.25 -18.89
N LEU A 74 18.72 9.44 -19.16
CA LEU A 74 17.95 8.52 -20.01
C LEU A 74 18.41 8.57 -21.47
N CYS A 75 18.97 9.71 -21.89
CA CYS A 75 19.50 9.94 -23.23
C CYS A 75 21.00 9.72 -23.38
N ALA A 76 21.74 9.56 -22.28
CA ALA A 76 23.19 9.33 -22.31
C ALA A 76 23.57 7.94 -22.82
N GLY A 77 22.60 7.04 -22.97
CA GLY A 77 22.81 5.65 -23.38
C GLY A 77 23.36 4.76 -22.25
N PRO A 78 23.73 3.51 -22.57
CA PRO A 78 24.17 2.54 -21.58
C PRO A 78 25.52 2.93 -20.97
N LEU A 79 25.56 3.04 -19.63
CA LEU A 79 26.78 3.37 -18.87
C LEU A 79 27.89 2.33 -19.01
N THR A 80 27.53 1.06 -19.26
CA THR A 80 28.47 -0.06 -19.42
C THR A 80 27.91 -1.07 -20.42
N SER A 81 28.74 -1.98 -20.95
CA SER A 81 28.24 -3.00 -21.88
C SER A 81 27.21 -3.93 -21.22
N LEU A 82 27.28 -4.11 -19.89
CA LEU A 82 26.30 -4.90 -19.13
C LEU A 82 24.87 -4.36 -19.27
N HIS A 83 24.69 -3.04 -19.33
CA HIS A 83 23.37 -2.43 -19.51
C HIS A 83 22.71 -2.82 -20.84
N ARG A 84 23.52 -3.12 -21.86
CA ARG A 84 23.08 -3.64 -23.16
C ARG A 84 22.96 -5.16 -23.19
N ILE A 85 23.89 -5.88 -22.56
CA ILE A 85 23.93 -7.35 -22.57
C ILE A 85 22.75 -7.94 -21.80
N THR A 86 22.44 -7.40 -20.62
CA THR A 86 21.43 -8.00 -19.73
C THR A 86 20.04 -8.09 -20.38
N PRO A 87 19.50 -7.03 -21.03
CA PRO A 87 18.24 -7.12 -21.76
C PRO A 87 18.32 -8.00 -23.00
N ALA A 88 19.48 -8.05 -23.68
CA ALA A 88 19.69 -8.94 -24.82
C ALA A 88 19.71 -10.43 -24.43
N ILE A 89 20.18 -10.77 -23.22
CA ILE A 89 20.03 -12.12 -22.65
C ILE A 89 18.55 -12.46 -22.50
N THR A 90 17.74 -11.55 -21.96
CA THR A 90 16.29 -11.76 -21.82
C THR A 90 15.56 -11.79 -23.16
N LEU A 91 16.02 -11.04 -24.17
CA LEU A 91 15.55 -11.16 -25.56
C LEU A 91 15.76 -12.58 -26.10
N GLY A 92 16.96 -13.14 -25.91
CA GLY A 92 17.27 -14.51 -26.29
C GLY A 92 16.45 -15.56 -25.53
N TYR A 93 16.18 -15.31 -24.25
CA TYR A 93 15.28 -16.15 -23.44
C TYR A 93 13.83 -16.09 -23.96
N GLY A 94 13.31 -14.92 -24.34
CA GLY A 94 11.99 -14.79 -24.95
C GLY A 94 11.87 -15.57 -26.26
N LEU A 95 12.89 -15.52 -27.12
CA LEU A 95 12.95 -16.35 -28.33
C LEU A 95 12.96 -17.84 -28.00
N PHE A 96 13.73 -18.25 -27.00
CA PHE A 96 13.76 -19.63 -26.52
C PHE A 96 12.38 -20.09 -26.00
N ASP A 97 11.69 -19.28 -25.19
CA ASP A 97 10.35 -19.57 -24.68
C ASP A 97 9.34 -19.78 -25.82
N ILE A 98 9.38 -18.95 -26.87
CA ILE A 98 8.54 -19.10 -28.07
C ILE A 98 8.80 -20.46 -28.73
N LEU A 99 10.08 -20.78 -28.98
CA LEU A 99 10.47 -22.04 -29.62
C LEU A 99 10.08 -23.25 -28.76
N GLU A 100 10.33 -23.20 -27.44
CA GLU A 100 9.93 -24.26 -26.53
C GLU A 100 8.41 -24.45 -26.56
N ALA A 101 7.64 -23.35 -26.52
CA ALA A 101 6.18 -23.41 -26.54
C ALA A 101 5.65 -24.08 -27.81
N MET A 102 6.21 -23.71 -28.97
CA MET A 102 5.82 -24.24 -30.28
C MET A 102 6.22 -25.71 -30.43
N ILE A 103 7.43 -26.09 -30.01
CA ILE A 103 7.95 -27.46 -30.16
C ILE A 103 7.21 -28.43 -29.23
N LYS A 104 6.92 -28.02 -27.99
CA LYS A 104 6.28 -28.89 -26.98
C LYS A 104 4.76 -28.77 -26.94
N SER A 105 4.15 -27.92 -27.75
CA SER A 105 2.71 -27.60 -27.66
C SER A 105 2.31 -27.18 -26.23
N LEU A 106 3.12 -26.33 -25.58
CA LEU A 106 2.82 -25.83 -24.24
C LEU A 106 1.55 -24.96 -24.24
N PRO A 107 0.92 -24.74 -23.07
CA PRO A 107 -0.26 -23.89 -22.98
C PRO A 107 -0.02 -22.50 -23.59
N LYS A 108 -1.07 -21.92 -24.20
CA LYS A 108 -1.01 -20.61 -24.87
C LYS A 108 -0.37 -19.51 -24.02
N ASP A 109 -0.59 -19.51 -22.71
CA ASP A 109 0.01 -18.52 -21.80
C ASP A 109 1.54 -18.53 -21.81
N PHE A 110 2.16 -19.70 -22.01
CA PHE A 110 3.63 -19.81 -22.08
C PHE A 110 4.16 -19.23 -23.40
N LEU A 111 3.44 -19.45 -24.51
CA LEU A 111 3.75 -18.81 -25.78
C LEU A 111 3.57 -17.28 -25.69
N LEU A 112 2.48 -16.82 -25.09
CA LEU A 112 2.21 -15.38 -24.89
C LEU A 112 3.27 -14.73 -24.00
N HIS A 113 3.75 -15.42 -22.96
CA HIS A 113 4.88 -14.97 -22.15
C HIS A 113 6.15 -14.79 -22.99
N GLY A 114 6.50 -15.78 -23.81
CA GLY A 114 7.65 -15.71 -24.70
C GLY A 114 7.54 -14.56 -25.72
N VAL A 115 6.37 -14.41 -26.35
CA VAL A 115 6.08 -13.32 -27.30
C VAL A 115 6.17 -11.95 -26.64
N ALA A 116 5.58 -11.78 -25.46
CA ALA A 116 5.64 -10.52 -24.72
C ALA A 116 7.08 -10.19 -24.31
N THR A 117 7.81 -11.15 -23.75
CA THR A 117 9.21 -10.98 -23.35
C THR A 117 10.09 -10.61 -24.55
N PHE A 118 9.95 -11.34 -25.66
CA PHE A 118 10.68 -11.07 -26.88
C PHE A 118 10.33 -9.70 -27.45
N GLY A 119 9.04 -9.37 -27.60
CA GLY A 119 8.58 -8.11 -28.19
C GLY A 119 9.02 -6.89 -27.39
N VAL A 120 8.88 -6.94 -26.06
CA VAL A 120 9.33 -5.86 -25.17
C VAL A 120 10.83 -5.68 -25.27
N MET A 121 11.63 -6.75 -25.10
CA MET A 121 13.09 -6.62 -25.17
C MET A 121 13.58 -6.22 -26.56
N ALA A 122 12.92 -6.67 -27.63
CA ALA A 122 13.23 -6.29 -29.00
C ALA A 122 13.00 -4.80 -29.22
N TYR A 123 11.91 -4.25 -28.69
CA TYR A 123 11.65 -2.81 -28.72
C TYR A 123 12.81 -2.03 -28.09
N PHE A 124 13.17 -2.30 -26.84
CA PHE A 124 14.24 -1.55 -26.16
C PHE A 124 15.62 -1.74 -26.83
N CYS A 125 15.90 -2.93 -27.33
CA CYS A 125 17.16 -3.21 -28.02
C CYS A 125 17.26 -2.52 -29.39
N GLU A 126 16.17 -2.46 -30.15
CA GLU A 126 16.13 -1.83 -31.49
C GLU A 126 16.25 -0.31 -31.39
N TYR A 127 15.62 0.30 -30.38
CA TYR A 127 15.72 1.74 -30.12
C TYR A 127 16.96 2.14 -29.29
N HIS A 128 17.92 1.23 -29.10
CA HIS A 128 19.18 1.49 -28.39
C HIS A 128 19.03 2.06 -26.97
N ILE A 129 17.94 1.72 -26.28
CA ILE A 129 17.64 2.12 -24.89
C ILE A 129 17.42 0.92 -23.96
N PRO A 130 18.25 -0.15 -24.03
CA PRO A 130 18.07 -1.37 -23.25
C PRO A 130 18.11 -1.14 -21.73
N GLU A 131 18.86 -0.14 -21.26
CA GLU A 131 19.04 0.18 -19.85
C GLU A 131 17.72 0.47 -19.12
N ILE A 132 16.73 1.02 -19.84
CA ILE A 132 15.47 1.45 -19.24
C ILE A 132 14.66 0.25 -18.73
N VAL A 133 14.83 -0.94 -19.31
CA VAL A 133 14.12 -2.15 -18.91
C VAL A 133 14.80 -2.91 -17.77
N LEU A 134 16.04 -2.57 -17.41
CA LEU A 134 16.80 -3.25 -16.35
C LEU A 134 16.04 -3.31 -15.03
N PRO A 135 15.44 -2.23 -14.50
CA PRO A 135 14.62 -2.28 -13.28
C PRO A 135 13.61 -3.43 -13.24
N PHE A 136 12.99 -3.73 -14.38
CA PHE A 136 11.98 -4.78 -14.49
C PHE A 136 12.61 -6.17 -14.42
N LEU A 137 13.83 -6.35 -14.93
CA LEU A 137 14.57 -7.61 -14.85
C LEU A 137 14.99 -8.00 -13.43
N LEU A 138 14.96 -7.07 -12.46
CA LEU A 138 15.12 -7.40 -11.03
C LEU A 138 14.07 -8.41 -10.55
N MET A 139 12.91 -8.46 -11.23
CA MET A 139 11.87 -9.45 -10.99
C MET A 139 12.37 -10.90 -11.09
N GLU A 140 13.46 -11.14 -11.84
CA GLU A 140 14.01 -12.47 -12.07
C GLU A 140 14.75 -13.02 -10.86
N ILE A 141 15.15 -12.16 -9.92
CA ILE A 141 15.70 -12.59 -8.63
C ILE A 141 14.68 -13.47 -7.88
N SER A 142 13.38 -13.14 -7.96
CA SER A 142 12.36 -14.02 -7.38
C SER A 142 12.18 -15.31 -8.18
N THR A 143 12.36 -15.28 -9.51
CA THR A 143 12.29 -16.47 -10.36
C THR A 143 13.34 -17.53 -9.96
N VAL A 144 14.53 -17.12 -9.50
CA VAL A 144 15.56 -18.05 -8.98
C VAL A 144 14.99 -18.98 -7.90
N HIS A 145 14.29 -18.41 -6.92
CA HIS A 145 13.67 -19.19 -5.85
C HIS A 145 12.49 -20.05 -6.34
N LEU A 146 11.73 -19.55 -7.32
CA LEU A 146 10.63 -20.29 -7.93
C LEU A 146 11.11 -21.56 -8.65
N VAL A 147 12.27 -21.51 -9.31
CA VAL A 147 12.86 -22.70 -9.97
C VAL A 147 13.21 -23.77 -8.94
N PHE A 148 13.80 -23.38 -7.80
CA PHE A 148 14.12 -24.33 -6.73
C PHE A 148 12.88 -24.91 -6.05
N MET A 149 11.76 -24.18 -5.99
CA MET A 149 10.50 -24.74 -5.46
C MET A 149 9.98 -25.95 -6.25
N LYS A 150 10.37 -26.12 -7.52
CA LYS A 150 9.99 -27.26 -8.36
C LYS A 150 10.98 -28.43 -8.30
N ALA A 151 12.11 -28.27 -7.61
CA ALA A 151 13.13 -29.30 -7.52
C ALA A 151 12.63 -30.52 -6.72
N THR A 152 12.69 -31.71 -7.32
CA THR A 152 12.14 -32.95 -6.74
C THR A 152 12.94 -33.45 -5.54
N ASN A 153 14.24 -33.14 -5.50
CA ASN A 153 15.18 -33.65 -4.49
C ASN A 153 15.32 -32.77 -3.25
N LEU A 154 14.62 -31.63 -3.17
CA LEU A 154 14.68 -30.79 -1.99
C LEU A 154 13.82 -31.35 -0.86
N SER A 155 14.31 -31.20 0.38
CA SER A 155 13.50 -31.47 1.58
C SER A 155 12.33 -30.50 1.66
N GLU A 156 11.26 -30.87 2.37
CA GLU A 156 10.12 -29.97 2.58
C GLU A 156 10.53 -28.66 3.28
N SER A 157 11.52 -28.72 4.18
CA SER A 157 12.08 -27.54 4.83
C SER A 157 12.77 -26.59 3.84
N MET A 158 13.55 -27.14 2.88
CA MET A 158 14.19 -26.34 1.84
C MET A 158 13.18 -25.77 0.83
N VAL A 159 12.11 -26.52 0.51
CA VAL A 159 11.01 -26.00 -0.30
C VAL A 159 10.29 -24.86 0.44
N GLY A 160 10.05 -25.01 1.74
CA GLY A 160 9.48 -23.96 2.59
C GLY A 160 10.36 -22.71 2.65
N ALA A 161 11.68 -22.87 2.80
CA ALA A 161 12.62 -21.76 2.78
C ALA A 161 12.65 -21.03 1.42
N ASN A 162 12.71 -21.78 0.31
CA ASN A 162 12.63 -21.17 -1.03
C ASN A 162 11.28 -20.51 -1.28
N MET A 163 10.17 -21.03 -0.75
CA MET A 163 8.87 -20.37 -0.82
C MET A 163 8.87 -19.04 -0.05
N ALA A 164 9.44 -19.00 1.16
CA ALA A 164 9.55 -17.77 1.94
C ALA A 164 10.44 -16.73 1.23
N LEU A 165 11.58 -17.16 0.69
CA LEU A 165 12.48 -16.30 -0.08
C LEU A 165 11.83 -15.81 -1.38
N PHE A 166 11.11 -16.68 -2.10
CA PHE A 166 10.32 -16.32 -3.26
C PHE A 166 9.29 -15.24 -2.92
N VAL A 167 8.52 -15.41 -1.84
CA VAL A 167 7.54 -14.41 -1.40
C VAL A 167 8.25 -13.10 -1.07
N LEU A 168 9.28 -13.13 -0.24
CA LEU A 168 10.01 -11.92 0.15
C LEU A 168 10.56 -11.16 -1.06
N THR A 169 11.27 -11.86 -1.95
CA THR A 169 11.86 -11.27 -3.15
C THR A 169 10.80 -10.85 -4.18
N PHE A 170 9.68 -11.57 -4.30
CA PHE A 170 8.56 -11.18 -5.15
C PHE A 170 7.93 -9.87 -4.67
N PHE A 171 7.62 -9.76 -3.36
CA PHE A 171 7.04 -8.55 -2.80
C PHE A 171 8.01 -7.37 -2.91
N PHE A 172 9.27 -7.59 -2.53
CA PHE A 172 10.28 -6.54 -2.59
C PHE A 172 10.54 -6.07 -4.02
N PHE A 173 10.96 -6.96 -4.92
CA PHE A 173 11.33 -6.55 -6.27
C PHE A 173 10.10 -6.22 -7.13
N ARG A 174 9.08 -7.09 -7.18
CA ARG A 174 7.98 -6.94 -8.15
C ARG A 174 6.86 -6.02 -7.71
N LEU A 175 6.61 -5.87 -6.40
CA LEU A 175 5.52 -5.03 -5.88
C LEU A 175 5.99 -3.71 -5.28
N MET A 176 7.29 -3.54 -5.01
CA MET A 176 7.83 -2.28 -4.48
C MET A 176 8.85 -1.66 -5.43
N VAL A 177 9.97 -2.34 -5.70
CA VAL A 177 11.08 -1.77 -6.46
C VAL A 177 10.71 -1.50 -7.93
N CYS A 178 10.15 -2.48 -8.65
CA CYS A 178 9.79 -2.29 -10.06
C CYS A 178 8.72 -1.19 -10.25
N PRO A 179 7.61 -1.14 -9.48
CA PRO A 179 6.66 -0.03 -9.57
C PRO A 179 7.29 1.34 -9.24
N TYR A 180 8.16 1.39 -8.23
CA TYR A 180 8.85 2.63 -7.85
C TYR A 180 9.77 3.15 -8.97
N LEU A 181 10.62 2.28 -9.54
CA LEU A 181 11.54 2.65 -10.61
C LEU A 181 10.82 2.98 -11.92
N TRP A 182 9.77 2.21 -12.24
CA TRP A 182 8.87 2.52 -13.35
C TRP A 182 8.26 3.91 -13.21
N TRP A 183 7.72 4.22 -12.03
CA TRP A 183 7.10 5.50 -11.76
C TRP A 183 8.11 6.65 -11.84
N GLY A 184 9.36 6.43 -11.40
CA GLY A 184 10.45 7.38 -11.59
C GLY A 184 10.62 7.77 -13.07
N ILE A 185 10.69 6.77 -13.96
CA ILE A 185 10.85 7.00 -15.40
C ILE A 185 9.60 7.65 -16.01
N VAL A 186 8.39 7.24 -15.58
CA VAL A 186 7.13 7.89 -15.99
C VAL A 186 7.11 9.36 -15.57
N LYS A 187 7.50 9.66 -14.33
CA LYS A 187 7.61 11.03 -13.83
C LYS A 187 8.52 11.86 -14.73
N THR A 188 9.72 11.35 -14.98
CA THR A 188 10.70 12.02 -15.84
C THR A 188 10.17 12.21 -17.25
N THR A 189 9.54 11.19 -17.87
CA THR A 189 9.16 11.24 -19.30
C THR A 189 7.81 11.90 -19.61
N LEU A 190 6.86 11.94 -18.66
CA LEU A 190 5.54 12.54 -18.87
C LEU A 190 5.38 13.92 -18.23
N PHE A 191 6.02 14.19 -17.10
CA PHE A 191 5.69 15.34 -16.26
C PHE A 191 6.77 16.42 -16.19
N VAL A 192 7.95 16.19 -16.76
CA VAL A 192 9.06 17.15 -16.76
C VAL A 192 9.04 18.06 -18.00
N GLY A 193 8.13 17.83 -18.95
CA GLY A 193 8.08 18.54 -20.24
C GLY A 193 7.39 19.90 -20.26
N GLU A 194 7.16 20.57 -19.14
CA GLU A 194 6.52 21.91 -19.12
C GLU A 194 7.51 23.07 -19.08
N GLU A 195 8.79 22.83 -18.77
CA GLU A 195 9.84 23.85 -18.85
C GLU A 195 10.54 23.78 -20.21
N GLU A 196 10.49 24.88 -20.99
CA GLU A 196 10.98 24.93 -22.38
C GLU A 196 12.45 24.53 -22.55
N GLU A 197 13.30 24.70 -21.52
CA GLU A 197 14.71 24.35 -21.56
C GLU A 197 14.99 22.84 -21.45
N GLU A 198 14.08 22.05 -20.86
CA GLU A 198 14.27 20.60 -20.73
C GLU A 198 13.63 19.79 -21.88
N MET A 199 12.84 20.43 -22.75
CA MET A 199 12.20 19.76 -23.89
C MET A 199 13.21 19.17 -24.88
N GLY A 200 14.37 19.83 -25.08
CA GLY A 200 15.44 19.34 -25.95
C GLY A 200 16.15 18.08 -25.41
N SER A 201 16.06 17.82 -24.09
CA SER A 201 16.75 16.69 -23.46
C SER A 201 16.06 15.34 -23.66
N MET A 202 14.85 15.31 -24.22
CA MET A 202 14.05 14.09 -24.47
C MET A 202 14.01 13.67 -25.94
N GLU A 203 14.60 14.45 -26.86
CA GLU A 203 14.56 14.19 -28.30
C GLU A 203 15.20 12.86 -28.71
N CYS A 204 16.07 12.30 -27.86
CA CYS A 204 16.70 11.01 -28.11
C CYS A 204 15.71 9.83 -28.01
N LEU A 205 14.60 9.98 -27.28
CA LEU A 205 13.63 8.92 -27.06
C LEU A 205 12.58 8.93 -28.19
N PRO A 206 12.10 7.76 -28.64
CA PRO A 206 11.02 7.71 -29.61
C PRO A 206 9.79 8.48 -29.11
N TRP A 207 9.10 9.22 -29.98
CA TRP A 207 7.93 10.02 -29.60
C TRP A 207 6.83 9.23 -28.86
N HIS A 208 6.70 7.93 -29.19
CA HIS A 208 5.73 7.01 -28.61
C HIS A 208 6.22 6.33 -27.33
N PHE A 209 7.49 6.53 -26.94
CA PHE A 209 8.13 5.89 -25.79
C PHE A 209 7.35 6.12 -24.50
N LYS A 210 7.02 7.38 -24.20
CA LYS A 210 6.31 7.78 -22.97
C LYS A 210 4.96 7.06 -22.80
N TYR A 211 4.21 6.92 -23.89
CA TYR A 211 2.92 6.21 -23.89
C TYR A 211 3.09 4.70 -23.78
N PHE A 212 4.06 4.14 -24.52
CA PHE A 212 4.39 2.72 -24.46
C PHE A 212 4.84 2.32 -23.04
N TRP A 213 5.73 3.10 -22.43
CA TRP A 213 6.27 2.85 -21.10
C TRP A 213 5.22 2.94 -20.00
N LEU A 214 4.33 3.95 -20.08
CA LEU A 214 3.19 4.07 -19.17
C LEU A 214 2.28 2.84 -19.27
N LEU A 215 1.84 2.48 -20.49
CA LEU A 215 0.96 1.34 -20.71
C LEU A 215 1.60 0.02 -20.27
N PHE A 216 2.87 -0.20 -20.64
CA PHE A 216 3.64 -1.39 -20.27
C PHE A 216 3.69 -1.55 -18.76
N GLY A 217 4.08 -0.51 -18.01
CA GLY A 217 4.18 -0.63 -16.56
C GLY A 217 2.84 -0.73 -15.86
N LEU A 218 1.76 -0.11 -16.37
CA LEU A 218 0.41 -0.33 -15.83
C LEU A 218 -0.03 -1.80 -15.95
N ILE A 219 0.12 -2.38 -17.14
CA ILE A 219 -0.21 -3.79 -17.39
C ILE A 219 0.69 -4.69 -16.51
N PHE A 220 1.99 -4.44 -16.51
CA PHE A 220 2.96 -5.25 -15.79
C PHE A 220 2.77 -5.19 -14.27
N ASN A 221 2.59 -4.00 -13.70
CA ASN A 221 2.36 -3.83 -12.26
C ASN A 221 1.00 -4.37 -11.85
N GLY A 222 -0.03 -4.22 -12.68
CA GLY A 222 -1.34 -4.85 -12.49
C GLY A 222 -1.25 -6.38 -12.45
N LEU A 223 -0.53 -6.97 -13.39
CA LEU A 223 -0.26 -8.41 -13.42
C LEU A 223 0.52 -8.86 -12.18
N ASN A 224 1.56 -8.13 -11.77
CA ASN A 224 2.30 -8.46 -10.55
C ASN A 224 1.43 -8.38 -9.30
N GLY A 225 0.56 -7.36 -9.20
CA GLY A 225 -0.41 -7.25 -8.11
C GLY A 225 -1.36 -8.45 -8.05
N TYR A 226 -1.91 -8.83 -9.20
CA TYR A 226 -2.74 -10.04 -9.34
C TYR A 226 -2.01 -11.31 -8.88
N TRP A 227 -0.78 -11.50 -9.34
CA TRP A 227 0.05 -12.65 -8.93
C TRP A 227 0.42 -12.60 -7.45
N GLY A 228 0.69 -11.41 -6.90
CA GLY A 228 0.97 -11.19 -5.48
C GLY A 228 -0.17 -11.68 -4.59
N VAL A 229 -1.42 -11.34 -4.94
CA VAL A 229 -2.62 -11.84 -4.25
C VAL A 229 -2.70 -13.37 -4.33
N LYS A 230 -2.50 -13.96 -5.52
CA LYS A 230 -2.50 -15.42 -5.69
C LYS A 230 -1.43 -16.10 -4.84
N ILE A 231 -0.23 -15.52 -4.77
CA ILE A 231 0.88 -16.03 -3.97
C ILE A 231 0.52 -16.01 -2.49
N ILE A 232 -0.02 -14.89 -1.97
CA ILE A 232 -0.47 -14.80 -0.57
C ILE A 232 -1.49 -15.90 -0.27
N LEU A 233 -2.55 -16.00 -1.07
CA LEU A 233 -3.61 -17.00 -0.86
C LEU A 233 -3.05 -18.42 -0.84
N LYS A 234 -2.09 -18.70 -1.74
CA LYS A 234 -1.46 -20.01 -1.82
C LYS A 234 -0.56 -20.29 -0.60
N VAL A 235 0.24 -19.32 -0.18
CA VAL A 235 1.07 -19.42 1.04
C VAL A 235 0.19 -19.63 2.26
N LEU A 236 -0.93 -18.92 2.37
CA LEU A 236 -1.89 -19.11 3.47
C LEU A 236 -2.48 -20.52 3.48
N ARG A 237 -2.83 -21.10 2.33
CA ARG A 237 -3.31 -22.50 2.26
C ARG A 237 -2.24 -23.49 2.71
N LYS A 238 -0.98 -23.31 2.28
CA LYS A 238 0.13 -24.18 2.72
C LYS A 238 0.46 -24.00 4.21
N ALA A 239 0.48 -22.75 4.70
CA ALA A 239 0.73 -22.44 6.09
C ALA A 239 -0.38 -22.94 7.03
N THR A 240 -1.63 -22.99 6.55
CA THR A 240 -2.77 -23.54 7.31
C THR A 240 -2.91 -25.06 7.20
N GLY A 241 -1.99 -25.74 6.50
CA GLY A 241 -2.04 -27.19 6.29
C GLY A 241 -3.16 -27.65 5.34
N LYS A 242 -3.84 -26.72 4.66
CA LYS A 242 -4.89 -27.01 3.67
C LYS A 242 -4.34 -27.54 2.34
N GLU A 243 -3.06 -27.34 2.09
CA GLU A 243 -2.34 -27.80 0.89
C GLU A 243 -0.95 -28.29 1.35
N LYS A 244 -0.48 -29.45 0.88
CA LYS A 244 0.86 -29.93 1.27
C LYS A 244 1.95 -29.03 0.66
N MET A 245 3.10 -28.93 1.30
CA MET A 245 4.20 -28.07 0.80
C MET A 245 4.64 -28.43 -0.63
N LYS A 246 4.71 -29.73 -0.96
CA LYS A 246 5.07 -30.24 -2.29
C LYS A 246 3.92 -30.38 -3.29
N GLU A 247 2.69 -30.10 -2.89
CA GLU A 247 1.52 -30.24 -3.78
C GLU A 247 1.57 -29.19 -4.90
N GLY A 248 1.35 -29.66 -6.13
CA GLY A 248 1.56 -28.93 -7.38
C GLY A 248 0.65 -27.72 -7.56
N ASN A 249 1.05 -26.81 -8.44
CA ASN A 249 0.39 -25.53 -8.68
C ASN A 249 -0.68 -25.63 -9.78
N SER A 250 -1.79 -26.37 -9.58
CA SER A 250 -2.96 -26.26 -10.46
C SER A 250 -3.94 -25.23 -9.89
N LEU A 251 -3.84 -23.98 -10.35
CA LEU A 251 -4.78 -22.89 -9.99
C LEU A 251 -5.34 -22.21 -11.25
N LYS A 252 -5.57 -22.99 -12.30
CA LYS A 252 -5.77 -22.48 -13.66
C LYS A 252 -7.23 -22.33 -14.10
N ASP A 253 -8.20 -23.01 -13.49
CA ASP A 253 -9.49 -23.24 -14.18
C ASP A 253 -10.69 -22.39 -13.71
N SER A 254 -10.57 -21.50 -12.72
CA SER A 254 -11.77 -21.01 -12.01
C SER A 254 -12.29 -19.62 -12.40
N ILE A 255 -11.53 -18.77 -13.09
CA ILE A 255 -11.90 -17.33 -13.25
C ILE A 255 -12.02 -16.90 -14.71
N GLN A 256 -11.15 -17.37 -15.61
CA GLN A 256 -11.18 -16.99 -17.03
C GLN A 256 -12.37 -17.61 -17.78
N ALA A 257 -12.85 -18.77 -17.33
CA ALA A 257 -14.07 -19.40 -17.82
C ALA A 257 -15.36 -18.63 -17.45
N ILE A 258 -15.33 -17.73 -16.47
CA ILE A 258 -16.50 -16.98 -16.02
C ILE A 258 -16.71 -15.74 -16.91
N ASP A 259 -15.64 -15.07 -17.32
CA ASP A 259 -15.72 -13.86 -18.14
C ASP A 259 -16.10 -14.16 -19.60
N GLU A 260 -15.48 -15.20 -20.19
CA GLU A 260 -15.80 -15.66 -21.56
C GLU A 260 -17.17 -16.35 -21.66
N ALA A 261 -17.64 -17.03 -20.62
CA ALA A 261 -18.95 -17.70 -20.63
C ALA A 261 -20.13 -16.76 -20.37
N LEU A 262 -19.93 -15.66 -19.65
CA LEU A 262 -21.02 -14.75 -19.26
C LEU A 262 -21.18 -13.53 -20.18
N GLY A 263 -20.19 -13.22 -21.02
CA GLY A 263 -20.28 -12.11 -21.99
C GLY A 263 -20.58 -10.76 -21.33
N LEU A 264 -20.04 -10.53 -20.12
CA LEU A 264 -20.42 -9.42 -19.24
C LEU A 264 -20.20 -8.03 -19.85
N SER A 265 -19.38 -7.91 -20.89
CA SER A 265 -19.11 -6.66 -21.60
C SER A 265 -20.29 -6.15 -22.43
N THR A 266 -21.25 -7.01 -22.80
CA THR A 266 -22.43 -6.64 -23.61
C THR A 266 -23.67 -6.35 -22.76
N TRP A 267 -23.60 -6.54 -21.44
CA TRP A 267 -24.75 -6.44 -20.57
C TRP A 267 -25.02 -4.99 -20.15
N THR A 268 -26.30 -4.61 -20.15
CA THR A 268 -26.76 -3.33 -19.61
C THR A 268 -26.69 -3.34 -18.08
N SER A 269 -26.52 -2.17 -17.44
CA SER A 269 -26.53 -2.04 -15.97
C SER A 269 -27.79 -2.62 -15.33
N ARG A 270 -28.94 -2.56 -16.02
CA ARG A 270 -30.20 -3.16 -15.58
C ARG A 270 -30.13 -4.69 -15.56
N GLN A 271 -29.54 -5.33 -16.57
CA GLN A 271 -29.32 -6.78 -16.61
C GLN A 271 -28.37 -7.24 -15.51
N VAL A 272 -27.28 -6.51 -15.28
CA VAL A 272 -26.33 -6.79 -14.19
C VAL A 272 -27.01 -6.63 -12.82
N ALA A 273 -27.81 -5.59 -12.61
CA ALA A 273 -28.54 -5.38 -11.37
C ALA A 273 -29.57 -6.49 -11.10
N LEU A 274 -30.34 -6.89 -12.12
CA LEU A 274 -31.31 -8.00 -12.01
C LEU A 274 -30.62 -9.32 -11.72
N LEU A 275 -29.53 -9.65 -12.43
CA LEU A 275 -28.76 -10.86 -12.16
C LEU A 275 -28.17 -10.83 -10.75
N THR A 276 -27.66 -9.68 -10.30
CA THR A 276 -27.14 -9.53 -8.95
C THR A 276 -28.25 -9.77 -7.92
N ALA A 277 -29.41 -9.14 -8.07
CA ALA A 277 -30.55 -9.35 -7.18
C ALA A 277 -30.98 -10.83 -7.13
N LEU A 278 -31.06 -11.50 -8.28
CA LEU A 278 -31.38 -12.93 -8.36
C LEU A 278 -30.30 -13.80 -7.69
N THR A 279 -29.02 -13.49 -7.92
CA THR A 279 -27.89 -14.21 -7.32
C THR A 279 -27.89 -14.05 -5.80
N LEU A 280 -28.12 -12.84 -5.30
CA LEU A 280 -28.26 -12.56 -3.87
C LEU A 280 -29.48 -13.28 -3.27
N ALA A 281 -30.61 -13.36 -4.01
CA ALA A 281 -31.78 -14.12 -3.59
C ALA A 281 -31.55 -15.64 -3.57
N LEU A 282 -30.65 -16.18 -4.40
CA LEU A 282 -30.21 -17.57 -4.30
C LEU A 282 -29.28 -17.78 -3.10
N LEU A 283 -28.33 -16.87 -2.88
CA LEU A 283 -27.39 -16.89 -1.76
C LEU A 283 -28.06 -16.62 -0.41
N TYR A 284 -29.21 -15.97 -0.42
CA TYR A 284 -30.03 -15.70 0.76
C TYR A 284 -30.37 -16.97 1.55
N ARG A 285 -30.54 -18.12 0.87
CA ARG A 285 -30.80 -19.42 1.53
C ARG A 285 -29.58 -19.97 2.30
N TYR A 286 -28.41 -19.37 2.13
CA TYR A 286 -27.14 -19.88 2.68
C TYR A 286 -26.68 -19.12 3.93
N GLU A 287 -27.57 -18.51 4.71
CA GLU A 287 -27.19 -17.91 6.00
C GLU A 287 -26.68 -19.00 6.95
N LYS A 288 -25.34 -19.10 7.06
CA LYS A 288 -24.65 -20.08 7.89
C LYS A 288 -23.77 -19.35 8.88
N TRP A 289 -23.83 -19.75 10.15
CA TRP A 289 -23.03 -19.19 11.24
C TRP A 289 -23.30 -17.69 11.51
N GLY A 290 -24.52 -17.23 11.28
CA GLY A 290 -24.90 -15.82 11.43
C GLY A 290 -24.26 -14.87 10.41
N ILE A 291 -23.56 -15.42 9.40
CA ILE A 291 -23.01 -14.64 8.29
C ILE A 291 -24.07 -14.55 7.20
N ARG A 292 -24.49 -13.32 6.90
CA ARG A 292 -25.28 -13.00 5.71
C ARG A 292 -24.36 -12.97 4.49
N TRP A 293 -24.14 -14.14 3.89
CA TRP A 293 -23.19 -14.31 2.78
C TRP A 293 -23.48 -13.43 1.58
N TYR A 294 -24.75 -13.14 1.29
CA TYR A 294 -25.15 -12.20 0.23
C TYR A 294 -24.63 -10.78 0.52
N SER A 295 -24.74 -10.32 1.77
CA SER A 295 -24.25 -9.00 2.21
C SER A 295 -22.71 -8.95 2.22
N LEU A 296 -22.05 -10.03 2.66
CA LEU A 296 -20.61 -10.15 2.60
C LEU A 296 -20.10 -10.11 1.15
N LEU A 297 -20.72 -10.88 0.25
CA LEU A 297 -20.34 -10.95 -1.14
C LEU A 297 -20.52 -9.59 -1.83
N HIS A 298 -21.66 -8.93 -1.60
CA HIS A 298 -21.87 -7.56 -2.06
C HIS A 298 -20.75 -6.64 -1.57
N ALA A 299 -20.52 -6.58 -0.25
CA ALA A 299 -19.55 -5.66 0.33
C ALA A 299 -18.11 -5.87 -0.19
N VAL A 300 -17.72 -7.13 -0.40
CA VAL A 300 -16.42 -7.47 -0.99
C VAL A 300 -16.37 -7.04 -2.46
N LEU A 301 -17.38 -7.37 -3.26
CA LEU A 301 -17.38 -7.03 -4.68
C LEU A 301 -17.44 -5.52 -4.90
N SER A 302 -18.42 -4.84 -4.30
CA SER A 302 -18.59 -3.39 -4.48
C SER A 302 -17.42 -2.60 -3.88
N GLY A 303 -16.95 -2.95 -2.68
CA GLY A 303 -15.85 -2.24 -2.01
C GLY A 303 -14.52 -2.37 -2.76
N TYR A 304 -14.09 -3.59 -3.08
CA TYR A 304 -12.77 -3.80 -3.71
C TYR A 304 -12.76 -3.45 -5.20
N LEU A 305 -13.85 -3.70 -5.94
CA LEU A 305 -13.91 -3.25 -7.34
C LEU A 305 -13.95 -1.73 -7.43
N SER A 306 -14.62 -1.05 -6.50
CA SER A 306 -14.60 0.41 -6.44
C SER A 306 -13.22 0.95 -6.11
N LEU A 307 -12.44 0.28 -5.25
CA LEU A 307 -11.04 0.65 -4.99
C LEU A 307 -10.20 0.60 -6.27
N ILE A 308 -10.35 -0.46 -7.06
CA ILE A 308 -9.67 -0.61 -8.34
C ILE A 308 -10.10 0.49 -9.30
N CYS A 309 -11.40 0.76 -9.41
CA CYS A 309 -11.92 1.76 -10.33
C CYS A 309 -11.54 3.19 -9.93
N VAL A 310 -11.68 3.57 -8.66
CA VAL A 310 -11.28 4.89 -8.14
C VAL A 310 -9.80 5.14 -8.35
N TYR A 311 -8.96 4.12 -8.08
CA TYR A 311 -7.54 4.19 -8.37
C TYR A 311 -7.27 4.40 -9.87
N THR A 312 -7.99 3.66 -10.73
CA THR A 312 -7.87 3.80 -12.19
C THR A 312 -8.30 5.19 -12.65
N SER A 313 -9.46 5.70 -12.20
CA SER A 313 -9.94 7.05 -12.52
C SER A 313 -8.94 8.14 -12.12
N TYR A 314 -8.48 8.09 -10.86
CA TYR A 314 -7.57 9.10 -10.33
C TYR A 314 -6.25 9.19 -11.12
N HIS A 315 -5.77 8.07 -11.67
CA HIS A 315 -4.50 8.00 -12.38
C HIS A 315 -4.60 8.18 -13.91
N HIS A 316 -5.76 7.96 -14.51
CA HIS A 316 -5.96 8.13 -15.96
C HIS A 316 -6.61 9.46 -16.33
N ALA A 317 -7.30 10.08 -15.38
CA ALA A 317 -8.13 11.25 -15.60
C ALA A 317 -8.15 12.07 -14.29
N PRO A 318 -7.16 12.97 -14.06
CA PRO A 318 -7.24 13.88 -12.92
C PRO A 318 -8.60 14.60 -12.97
N LEU A 319 -9.29 14.71 -11.83
CA LEU A 319 -10.66 15.24 -11.73
C LEU A 319 -10.78 16.64 -12.36
N SER A 320 -11.08 16.67 -13.65
CA SER A 320 -11.42 17.84 -14.44
C SER A 320 -12.90 17.77 -14.80
N SER A 321 -13.48 18.91 -15.14
CA SER A 321 -14.83 18.99 -15.69
C SER A 321 -15.01 18.12 -16.94
N THR A 322 -14.00 18.08 -17.82
CA THR A 322 -13.97 17.27 -19.05
C THR A 322 -13.93 15.76 -18.80
N THR A 323 -13.28 15.31 -17.72
CA THR A 323 -13.13 13.87 -17.42
C THR A 323 -14.36 13.28 -16.74
N LEU A 324 -15.14 14.09 -16.01
CA LEU A 324 -16.46 13.70 -15.48
C LEU A 324 -17.47 13.39 -16.61
N CYS A 325 -17.26 13.95 -17.80
CA CYS A 325 -18.12 13.78 -18.97
C CYS A 325 -17.63 12.74 -19.98
N ALA A 326 -16.42 12.19 -19.81
CA ALA A 326 -15.85 11.20 -20.73
C ALA A 326 -16.49 9.80 -20.60
N GLY A 327 -17.35 9.61 -19.60
CA GLY A 327 -18.02 8.35 -19.31
C GLY A 327 -17.09 7.29 -18.67
N PRO A 328 -17.60 6.08 -18.46
CA PRO A 328 -16.90 5.04 -17.72
C PRO A 328 -15.66 4.53 -18.46
N LEU A 329 -14.49 4.71 -17.85
CA LEU A 329 -13.18 4.31 -18.40
C LEU A 329 -13.06 2.80 -18.67
N THR A 330 -13.80 1.97 -17.92
CA THR A 330 -13.79 0.51 -18.09
C THR A 330 -15.18 -0.08 -17.84
N SER A 331 -15.39 -1.33 -18.28
CA SER A 331 -16.60 -2.09 -17.95
C SER A 331 -16.85 -2.19 -16.43
N LEU A 332 -15.79 -2.21 -15.62
CA LEU A 332 -15.90 -2.26 -14.15
C LEU A 332 -16.54 -1.00 -13.56
N HIS A 333 -16.32 0.17 -14.17
CA HIS A 333 -16.95 1.43 -13.73
C HIS A 333 -18.47 1.40 -13.90
N ARG A 334 -18.97 0.60 -14.86
CA ARG A 334 -20.41 0.35 -15.06
C ARG A 334 -20.94 -0.78 -14.19
N ILE A 335 -20.20 -1.88 -14.12
CA ILE A 335 -20.63 -3.10 -13.43
C ILE A 335 -20.72 -2.89 -11.91
N THR A 336 -19.76 -2.17 -11.32
CA THR A 336 -19.67 -2.07 -9.86
C THR A 336 -20.87 -1.36 -9.24
N PRO A 337 -21.32 -0.19 -9.74
CA PRO A 337 -22.54 0.44 -9.24
C PRO A 337 -23.81 -0.35 -9.59
N ALA A 338 -23.82 -1.09 -10.70
CA ALA A 338 -24.93 -1.98 -11.06
C ALA A 338 -25.07 -3.17 -10.07
N ILE A 339 -23.97 -3.69 -9.54
CA ILE A 339 -23.98 -4.68 -8.46
C ILE A 339 -24.67 -4.08 -7.22
N THR A 340 -24.30 -2.86 -6.83
CA THR A 340 -24.92 -2.19 -5.68
C THR A 340 -26.38 -1.80 -5.94
N LEU A 341 -26.75 -1.46 -7.17
CA LEU A 341 -28.14 -1.28 -7.58
C LEU A 341 -28.97 -2.57 -7.37
N GLY A 342 -28.42 -3.72 -7.80
CA GLY A 342 -29.04 -5.03 -7.59
C GLY A 342 -29.15 -5.39 -6.10
N TYR A 343 -28.15 -5.03 -5.30
CA TYR A 343 -28.20 -5.18 -3.84
C TYR A 343 -29.29 -4.30 -3.21
N GLY A 344 -29.43 -3.04 -3.63
CA GLY A 344 -30.50 -2.15 -3.16
C GLY A 344 -31.90 -2.71 -3.47
N LEU A 345 -32.10 -3.24 -4.68
CA LEU A 345 -33.35 -3.92 -5.05
C LEU A 345 -33.61 -5.14 -4.16
N PHE A 346 -32.57 -5.93 -3.89
CA PHE A 346 -32.65 -7.08 -2.99
C PHE A 346 -33.02 -6.66 -1.55
N ASP A 347 -32.39 -5.60 -1.01
CA ASP A 347 -32.69 -5.08 0.33
C ASP A 347 -34.16 -4.62 0.46
N ILE A 348 -34.71 -3.97 -0.58
CA ILE A 348 -36.14 -3.58 -0.62
C ILE A 348 -37.03 -4.82 -0.55
N LEU A 349 -36.75 -5.82 -1.41
CA LEU A 349 -37.53 -7.05 -1.46
C LEU A 349 -37.43 -7.82 -0.13
N GLU A 350 -36.24 -7.94 0.45
CA GLU A 350 -36.04 -8.58 1.74
C GLU A 350 -36.82 -7.84 2.84
N ALA A 351 -36.76 -6.50 2.87
CA ALA A 351 -37.46 -5.69 3.84
C ALA A 351 -38.98 -5.91 3.78
N MET A 352 -39.54 -5.92 2.57
CA MET A 352 -40.96 -6.13 2.33
C MET A 352 -41.40 -7.55 2.68
N ILE A 353 -40.63 -8.57 2.28
CA ILE A 353 -40.97 -9.98 2.51
C ILE A 353 -40.89 -10.35 4.00
N LYS A 354 -39.88 -9.84 4.71
CA LYS A 354 -39.66 -10.17 6.14
C LYS A 354 -40.28 -9.17 7.11
N SER A 355 -40.92 -8.11 6.63
CA SER A 355 -41.39 -7.00 7.47
C SER A 355 -40.28 -6.45 8.37
N LEU A 356 -39.07 -6.23 7.80
CA LEU A 356 -37.93 -5.69 8.53
C LEU A 356 -38.20 -4.24 8.99
N PRO A 357 -37.43 -3.71 9.96
CA PRO A 357 -37.56 -2.32 10.39
C PRO A 357 -37.51 -1.35 9.21
N LYS A 358 -38.26 -0.25 9.31
CA LYS A 358 -38.35 0.79 8.27
C LYS A 358 -36.99 1.32 7.84
N ASP A 359 -36.01 1.34 8.73
CA ASP A 359 -34.64 1.76 8.45
C ASP A 359 -33.96 0.90 7.38
N PHE A 360 -34.24 -0.41 7.35
CA PHE A 360 -33.68 -1.33 6.36
C PHE A 360 -34.34 -1.13 4.99
N LEU A 361 -35.66 -0.90 4.96
CA LEU A 361 -36.35 -0.51 3.73
C LEU A 361 -35.85 0.84 3.20
N LEU A 362 -35.67 1.82 4.08
CA LEU A 362 -35.16 3.14 3.72
C LEU A 362 -33.73 3.06 3.16
N HIS A 363 -32.88 2.22 3.75
CA HIS A 363 -31.53 1.93 3.23
C HIS A 363 -31.60 1.34 1.81
N GLY A 364 -32.44 0.31 1.60
CA GLY A 364 -32.62 -0.31 0.28
C GLY A 364 -33.13 0.69 -0.76
N VAL A 365 -34.16 1.48 -0.42
CA VAL A 365 -34.73 2.52 -1.29
C VAL A 365 -33.71 3.61 -1.62
N ALA A 366 -32.95 4.09 -0.63
CA ALA A 366 -31.92 5.09 -0.86
C ALA A 366 -30.80 4.55 -1.75
N THR A 367 -30.29 3.34 -1.46
CA THR A 367 -29.24 2.69 -2.26
C THR A 367 -29.71 2.46 -3.69
N PHE A 368 -30.92 1.92 -3.87
CA PHE A 368 -31.51 1.71 -5.19
C PHE A 368 -31.69 3.02 -5.94
N GLY A 369 -32.30 4.03 -5.31
CA GLY A 369 -32.58 5.32 -5.94
C GLY A 369 -31.32 6.06 -6.37
N VAL A 370 -30.30 6.10 -5.50
CA VAL A 370 -29.02 6.74 -5.79
C VAL A 370 -28.31 6.01 -6.93
N MET A 371 -28.18 4.68 -6.86
CA MET A 371 -27.51 3.92 -7.93
C MET A 371 -28.29 3.97 -9.24
N ALA A 372 -29.62 3.97 -9.19
CA ALA A 372 -30.47 4.09 -10.37
C ALA A 372 -30.28 5.44 -11.05
N TYR A 373 -30.20 6.53 -10.28
CA TYR A 373 -29.90 7.86 -10.79
C TYR A 373 -28.59 7.87 -11.58
N PHE A 374 -27.46 7.44 -10.98
CA PHE A 374 -26.17 7.45 -11.68
C PHE A 374 -26.12 6.48 -12.87
N CYS A 375 -26.78 5.33 -12.79
CA CYS A 375 -26.86 4.38 -13.91
C CYS A 375 -27.70 4.92 -15.08
N GLU A 376 -28.81 5.60 -14.81
CA GLU A 376 -29.71 6.14 -15.84
C GLU A 376 -29.08 7.31 -16.59
N TYR A 377 -28.33 8.16 -15.88
CA TYR A 377 -27.61 9.28 -16.47
C TYR A 377 -26.23 8.90 -17.02
N HIS A 378 -25.90 7.60 -17.12
CA HIS A 378 -24.64 7.10 -17.67
C HIS A 378 -23.36 7.66 -17.01
N ILE A 379 -23.45 8.01 -15.73
CA ILE A 379 -22.35 8.53 -14.91
C ILE A 379 -22.09 7.66 -13.65
N PRO A 380 -22.08 6.31 -13.77
CA PRO A 380 -21.92 5.41 -12.63
C PRO A 380 -20.57 5.59 -11.91
N GLU A 381 -19.54 6.06 -12.61
CA GLU A 381 -18.19 6.26 -12.05
C GLU A 381 -18.15 7.24 -10.89
N ILE A 382 -19.03 8.25 -10.88
CA ILE A 382 -19.06 9.30 -9.86
C ILE A 382 -19.39 8.70 -8.48
N VAL A 383 -20.15 7.60 -8.41
CA VAL A 383 -20.56 6.97 -7.15
C VAL A 383 -19.55 5.97 -6.59
N LEU A 384 -18.55 5.54 -7.39
CA LEU A 384 -17.54 4.56 -6.98
C LEU A 384 -16.75 4.97 -5.71
N PRO A 385 -16.30 6.23 -5.55
CA PRO A 385 -15.72 6.71 -4.30
C PRO A 385 -16.52 6.34 -3.05
N PHE A 386 -17.84 6.45 -3.12
CA PHE A 386 -18.72 6.19 -2.00
C PHE A 386 -18.85 4.71 -1.70
N LEU A 387 -18.79 3.86 -2.72
CA LEU A 387 -18.81 2.40 -2.57
C LEU A 387 -17.55 1.86 -1.86
N LEU A 388 -16.47 2.64 -1.74
CA LEU A 388 -15.32 2.27 -0.89
C LEU A 388 -15.71 2.05 0.57
N MET A 389 -16.80 2.69 1.02
CA MET A 389 -17.37 2.46 2.35
C MET A 389 -17.68 0.99 2.62
N GLU A 390 -17.94 0.19 1.58
CA GLU A 390 -18.32 -1.21 1.70
C GLU A 390 -17.17 -2.09 2.19
N ILE A 391 -15.92 -1.64 2.05
CA ILE A 391 -14.76 -2.30 2.66
C ILE A 391 -14.92 -2.36 4.18
N SER A 392 -15.45 -1.31 4.81
CA SER A 392 -15.77 -1.35 6.24
C SER A 392 -16.95 -2.29 6.54
N THR A 393 -17.94 -2.37 5.65
CA THR A 393 -19.10 -3.28 5.81
C THR A 393 -18.68 -4.75 5.86
N VAL A 394 -17.62 -5.16 5.14
CA VAL A 394 -17.05 -6.52 5.20
C VAL A 394 -16.77 -6.93 6.65
N HIS A 395 -16.09 -6.07 7.41
CA HIS A 395 -15.76 -6.33 8.81
C HIS A 395 -16.99 -6.32 9.71
N LEU A 396 -17.97 -5.45 9.42
CA LEU A 396 -19.24 -5.42 10.15
C LEU A 396 -20.04 -6.73 9.98
N VAL A 397 -20.03 -7.32 8.78
CA VAL A 397 -20.69 -8.61 8.52
C VAL A 397 -20.00 -9.73 9.31
N PHE A 398 -18.66 -9.75 9.34
CA PHE A 398 -17.93 -10.71 10.16
C PHE A 398 -18.20 -10.53 11.66
N MET A 399 -18.32 -9.30 12.16
CA MET A 399 -18.64 -9.07 13.59
C MET A 399 -19.96 -9.70 14.04
N LYS A 400 -20.91 -9.94 13.12
CA LYS A 400 -22.20 -10.59 13.41
C LYS A 400 -22.16 -12.12 13.35
N ALA A 401 -21.05 -12.71 12.94
CA ALA A 401 -20.90 -14.15 12.82
C ALA A 401 -20.91 -14.82 14.21
N THR A 402 -21.75 -15.85 14.40
CA THR A 402 -21.96 -16.53 15.68
C THR A 402 -20.82 -17.45 16.08
N ASN A 403 -19.97 -17.85 15.13
CA ASN A 403 -18.91 -18.85 15.33
C ASN A 403 -17.50 -18.23 15.38
N LEU A 404 -17.40 -16.90 15.40
CA LEU A 404 -16.12 -16.26 15.59
C LEU A 404 -15.74 -16.28 17.06
N SER A 405 -14.48 -16.63 17.32
CA SER A 405 -13.93 -16.45 18.67
C SER A 405 -14.01 -14.97 19.07
N GLU A 406 -14.13 -14.69 20.37
CA GLU A 406 -14.14 -13.31 20.89
C GLU A 406 -12.94 -12.48 20.38
N SER A 407 -11.79 -13.14 20.18
CA SER A 407 -10.60 -12.52 19.61
C SER A 407 -10.78 -12.08 18.15
N MET A 408 -11.44 -12.89 17.32
CA MET A 408 -11.75 -12.57 15.93
C MET A 408 -12.84 -11.49 15.84
N VAL A 409 -13.80 -11.50 16.77
CA VAL A 409 -14.79 -10.41 16.89
C VAL A 409 -14.08 -9.10 17.26
N GLY A 410 -13.13 -9.13 18.20
CA GLY A 410 -12.31 -7.97 18.56
C GLY A 410 -11.44 -7.45 17.41
N ALA A 411 -10.79 -8.35 16.66
CA ALA A 411 -10.00 -7.99 15.49
C ALA A 411 -10.86 -7.37 14.37
N ASN A 412 -12.01 -7.98 14.06
CA ASN A 412 -12.94 -7.40 13.08
C ASN A 412 -13.53 -6.07 13.56
N MET A 413 -13.71 -5.88 14.87
CA MET A 413 -14.13 -4.60 15.42
C MET A 413 -13.06 -3.52 15.24
N ALA A 414 -11.79 -3.84 15.49
CA ALA A 414 -10.69 -2.91 15.26
C ALA A 414 -10.53 -2.57 13.76
N LEU A 415 -10.59 -3.58 12.90
CA LEU A 415 -10.54 -3.40 11.43
C LEU A 415 -11.74 -2.63 10.92
N PHE A 416 -12.94 -2.90 11.42
CA PHE A 416 -14.15 -2.13 11.12
C PHE A 416 -13.95 -0.66 11.49
N VAL A 417 -13.49 -0.35 12.70
CA VAL A 417 -13.21 1.02 13.13
C VAL A 417 -12.19 1.66 12.18
N LEU A 418 -11.04 1.03 11.98
CA LEU A 418 -9.98 1.57 11.11
C LEU A 418 -10.48 1.87 9.69
N THR A 419 -11.13 0.90 9.05
CA THR A 419 -11.65 1.04 7.69
C THR A 419 -12.83 2.00 7.61
N PHE A 420 -13.67 2.09 8.65
CA PHE A 420 -14.75 3.08 8.75
C PHE A 420 -14.17 4.49 8.79
N PHE A 421 -13.21 4.76 9.67
CA PHE A 421 -12.57 6.08 9.76
C PHE A 421 -11.87 6.44 8.46
N PHE A 422 -11.06 5.53 7.93
CA PHE A 422 -10.32 5.76 6.70
C PHE A 422 -11.24 6.00 5.50
N PHE A 423 -12.10 5.03 5.16
CA PHE A 423 -12.90 5.16 3.94
C PHE A 423 -14.06 6.14 4.10
N ARG A 424 -14.82 6.09 5.21
CA ARG A 424 -16.06 6.86 5.34
C ARG A 424 -15.89 8.28 5.86
N LEU A 425 -14.87 8.55 6.67
CA LEU A 425 -14.63 9.88 7.25
C LEU A 425 -13.47 10.64 6.61
N MET A 426 -12.57 9.96 5.89
CA MET A 426 -11.47 10.64 5.19
C MET A 426 -11.66 10.58 3.68
N VAL A 427 -11.65 9.38 3.10
CA VAL A 427 -11.62 9.22 1.64
C VAL A 427 -12.93 9.70 0.98
N CYS A 428 -14.10 9.27 1.47
CA CYS A 428 -15.37 9.69 0.88
C CYS A 428 -15.61 11.21 0.96
N PRO A 429 -15.42 11.90 2.12
CA PRO A 429 -15.54 13.36 2.17
C PRO A 429 -14.55 14.09 1.26
N TYR A 430 -13.31 13.60 1.19
CA TYR A 430 -12.27 14.20 0.33
C TYR A 430 -12.66 14.12 -1.16
N LEU A 431 -13.04 12.93 -1.64
CA LEU A 431 -13.43 12.72 -3.03
C LEU A 431 -14.72 13.45 -3.39
N TRP A 432 -15.69 13.48 -2.46
CA TRP A 432 -16.91 14.27 -2.61
C TRP A 432 -16.61 15.76 -2.75
N TRP A 433 -15.75 16.30 -1.88
CA TRP A 433 -15.37 17.70 -1.90
C TRP A 433 -14.62 18.06 -3.19
N GLY A 434 -13.79 17.15 -3.70
CA GLY A 434 -13.16 17.30 -5.02
C GLY A 434 -14.20 17.53 -6.12
N ILE A 435 -15.22 16.68 -6.20
CA ILE A 435 -16.29 16.83 -7.20
C ILE A 435 -17.14 18.09 -6.95
N VAL A 436 -17.42 18.44 -5.70
CA VAL A 436 -18.10 19.71 -5.35
C VAL A 436 -17.28 20.91 -5.82
N LYS A 437 -15.97 20.92 -5.56
CA LYS A 437 -15.06 21.98 -6.01
C LYS A 437 -15.14 22.12 -7.52
N THR A 438 -14.97 21.02 -8.25
CA THR A 438 -15.01 21.00 -9.71
C THR A 438 -16.37 21.42 -10.27
N THR A 439 -17.48 21.05 -9.64
CA THR A 439 -18.84 21.30 -10.18
C THR A 439 -19.51 22.59 -9.74
N LEU A 440 -19.11 23.17 -8.60
CA LEU A 440 -19.75 24.37 -8.04
C LEU A 440 -18.86 25.63 -8.09
N PHE A 441 -17.54 25.48 -8.07
CA PHE A 441 -16.62 26.62 -7.89
C PHE A 441 -15.75 26.93 -9.10
N VAL A 442 -15.81 26.12 -10.16
CA VAL A 442 -15.01 26.29 -11.40
C VAL A 442 -15.76 27.11 -12.46
N GLY A 443 -17.01 27.51 -12.20
CA GLY A 443 -17.87 28.21 -13.16
C GLY A 443 -17.65 29.72 -13.35
N GLU A 444 -16.48 30.28 -13.04
CA GLU A 444 -16.19 31.71 -13.32
C GLU A 444 -15.44 31.93 -14.65
N GLU A 445 -14.87 30.88 -15.25
CA GLU A 445 -14.25 30.97 -16.58
C GLU A 445 -15.21 30.42 -17.65
N GLU A 446 -15.65 31.28 -18.59
CA GLU A 446 -16.65 30.96 -19.62
C GLU A 446 -16.30 29.74 -20.50
N GLU A 447 -15.01 29.42 -20.65
CA GLU A 447 -14.55 28.28 -21.47
C GLU A 447 -14.80 26.91 -20.81
N GLU A 448 -14.85 26.80 -19.48
CA GLU A 448 -15.09 25.52 -18.81
C GLU A 448 -16.57 25.18 -18.63
N MET A 449 -17.48 26.15 -18.80
CA MET A 449 -18.94 25.90 -18.73
C MET A 449 -19.43 24.92 -19.80
N GLY A 450 -18.84 24.94 -21.01
CA GLY A 450 -19.21 24.03 -22.09
C GLY A 450 -18.89 22.55 -21.79
N SER A 451 -17.94 22.28 -20.89
CA SER A 451 -17.51 20.93 -20.55
C SER A 451 -18.43 20.21 -19.55
N MET A 452 -19.35 20.92 -18.88
CA MET A 452 -20.31 20.33 -17.93
C MET A 452 -21.70 20.08 -18.50
N GLU A 453 -21.95 20.37 -19.78
CA GLU A 453 -23.25 20.17 -20.42
C GLU A 453 -23.72 18.71 -20.42
N CYS A 454 -22.80 17.74 -20.24
CA CYS A 454 -23.16 16.33 -20.15
C CYS A 454 -23.90 15.97 -18.85
N LEU A 455 -23.73 16.76 -17.78
CA LEU A 455 -24.34 16.49 -16.48
C LEU A 455 -25.74 17.13 -16.44
N PRO A 456 -26.75 16.45 -15.85
CA PRO A 456 -28.06 17.04 -15.69
C PRO A 456 -27.98 18.37 -14.93
N TRP A 457 -28.76 19.37 -15.31
CA TRP A 457 -28.73 20.70 -14.67
C TRP A 457 -28.93 20.67 -13.14
N HIS A 458 -29.63 19.66 -12.64
CA HIS A 458 -29.89 19.45 -11.21
C HIS A 458 -28.81 18.63 -10.50
N PHE A 459 -27.83 18.08 -11.22
CA PHE A 459 -26.76 17.23 -10.70
C PHE A 459 -25.98 17.92 -9.59
N LYS A 460 -25.56 19.18 -9.80
CA LYS A 460 -24.78 19.95 -8.82
C LYS A 460 -25.48 20.08 -7.46
N TYR A 461 -26.79 20.35 -7.49
CA TYR A 461 -27.60 20.47 -6.28
C TYR A 461 -27.85 19.13 -5.63
N PHE A 462 -28.15 18.11 -6.44
CA PHE A 462 -28.31 16.74 -5.97
C PHE A 462 -27.03 16.23 -5.30
N TRP A 463 -25.88 16.42 -5.93
CA TRP A 463 -24.57 15.96 -5.44
C TRP A 463 -24.14 16.65 -4.14
N LEU A 464 -24.34 17.97 -4.06
CA LEU A 464 -24.08 18.73 -2.83
C LEU A 464 -24.96 18.24 -1.68
N LEU A 465 -26.28 18.16 -1.91
CA LEU A 465 -27.22 17.71 -0.89
C LEU A 465 -26.97 16.26 -0.48
N PHE A 466 -26.76 15.37 -1.44
CA PHE A 466 -26.46 13.97 -1.22
C PHE A 466 -25.21 13.81 -0.35
N GLY A 467 -24.10 14.46 -0.70
CA GLY A 467 -22.87 14.33 0.08
C GLY A 467 -22.93 15.01 1.43
N LEU A 468 -23.66 16.12 1.60
CA LEU A 468 -23.91 16.72 2.92
C LEU A 468 -24.67 15.75 3.83
N ILE A 469 -25.75 15.15 3.33
CA ILE A 469 -26.54 14.17 4.09
C ILE A 469 -25.69 12.92 4.37
N PHE A 470 -25.00 12.40 3.36
CA PHE A 470 -24.23 11.17 3.46
C PHE A 470 -23.02 11.31 4.40
N ASN A 471 -22.22 12.37 4.24
CA ASN A 471 -21.08 12.64 5.11
C ASN A 471 -21.53 13.03 6.52
N GLY A 472 -22.65 13.75 6.66
CA GLY A 472 -23.29 14.02 7.96
C GLY A 472 -23.71 12.73 8.68
N LEU A 473 -24.32 11.78 7.97
CA LEU A 473 -24.66 10.47 8.50
C LEU A 473 -23.40 9.67 8.89
N ASN A 474 -22.36 9.67 8.06
CA ASN A 474 -21.10 9.02 8.40
C ASN A 474 -20.44 9.64 9.64
N GLY A 475 -20.44 10.97 9.76
CA GLY A 475 -19.96 11.69 10.94
C GLY A 475 -20.74 11.30 12.20
N TYR A 476 -22.06 11.30 12.12
CA TYR A 476 -22.95 10.85 13.20
C TYR A 476 -22.63 9.41 13.64
N TRP A 477 -22.48 8.49 12.69
CA TRP A 477 -22.13 7.11 13.00
C TRP A 477 -20.70 6.98 13.53
N GLY A 478 -19.76 7.76 13.03
CA GLY A 478 -18.38 7.83 13.53
C GLY A 478 -18.33 8.22 15.00
N VAL A 479 -19.06 9.28 15.38
CA VAL A 479 -19.21 9.71 16.77
C VAL A 479 -19.85 8.59 17.61
N LYS A 480 -20.93 7.96 17.12
CA LYS A 480 -21.55 6.82 17.83
C LYS A 480 -20.60 5.64 18.01
N ILE A 481 -19.80 5.32 17.01
CA ILE A 481 -18.79 4.24 17.06
C ILE A 481 -17.73 4.59 18.09
N ILE A 482 -17.17 5.81 18.07
CA ILE A 482 -16.21 6.29 19.07
C ILE A 482 -16.80 6.18 20.47
N LEU A 483 -18.00 6.73 20.69
CA LEU A 483 -18.66 6.68 21.98
C LEU A 483 -18.91 5.24 22.44
N LYS A 484 -19.28 4.34 21.53
CA LYS A 484 -19.49 2.91 21.85
C LYS A 484 -18.18 2.21 22.19
N VAL A 485 -17.10 2.47 21.45
CA VAL A 485 -15.75 1.95 21.72
C VAL A 485 -15.26 2.47 23.08
N LEU A 486 -15.41 3.77 23.34
CA LEU A 486 -15.04 4.40 24.61
C LEU A 486 -15.87 3.86 25.78
N ARG A 487 -17.19 3.67 25.64
CA ARG A 487 -18.05 3.07 26.67
C ARG A 487 -17.64 1.63 26.98
N LYS A 488 -17.34 0.84 25.95
CA LYS A 488 -16.90 -0.54 26.10
C LYS A 488 -15.49 -0.62 26.72
N ALA A 489 -14.60 0.29 26.35
CA ALA A 489 -13.26 0.41 26.92
C ALA A 489 -13.29 0.87 28.39
N THR A 490 -14.22 1.76 28.76
CA THR A 490 -14.35 2.30 30.12
C THR A 490 -15.17 1.43 31.08
N GLY A 491 -15.79 0.34 30.60
CA GLY A 491 -16.63 -0.55 31.41
C GLY A 491 -17.94 0.10 31.89
N LYS A 492 -18.27 1.31 31.40
CA LYS A 492 -19.50 2.04 31.73
C LYS A 492 -20.61 1.67 30.76
N GLU A 493 -21.11 0.43 30.83
CA GLU A 493 -22.33 0.05 30.13
C GLU A 493 -23.53 0.10 31.09
N LYS A 494 -23.87 1.32 31.51
CA LYS A 494 -25.19 1.79 31.98
C LYS A 494 -25.12 3.31 32.20
N MET A 495 -25.27 4.11 31.16
CA MET A 495 -25.85 5.47 31.24
C MET A 495 -26.14 6.07 29.86
N LYS A 496 -27.20 6.89 29.83
CA LYS A 496 -27.87 7.50 28.68
C LYS A 496 -27.00 8.52 27.93
N GLU A 497 -27.40 8.73 26.66
CA GLU A 497 -26.85 9.65 25.67
C GLU A 497 -26.73 11.11 26.14
N GLY A 498 -25.71 11.80 25.61
CA GLY A 498 -25.57 13.26 25.63
C GLY A 498 -24.75 13.72 24.42
N ASN A 499 -25.30 14.70 23.70
CA ASN A 499 -24.76 15.39 22.52
C ASN A 499 -23.71 16.47 22.89
N ALA A 500 -23.04 17.00 21.85
CA ALA A 500 -22.19 18.20 21.82
C ALA A 500 -20.78 18.04 22.43
N ILE A 501 -19.80 17.65 21.61
CA ILE A 501 -18.37 17.62 21.99
C ILE A 501 -17.51 18.50 21.07
N ASP A 502 -17.89 18.70 19.81
CA ASP A 502 -17.02 19.42 18.86
C ASP A 502 -17.05 20.94 19.02
N GLU A 503 -18.16 21.53 19.45
CA GLU A 503 -18.24 22.99 19.72
C GLU A 503 -17.73 23.38 21.13
N ALA A 504 -17.66 22.42 22.07
CA ALA A 504 -17.31 22.68 23.46
C ALA A 504 -15.81 22.64 23.76
N LEU A 505 -15.01 21.92 22.96
CA LEU A 505 -13.61 21.64 23.34
C LEU A 505 -12.59 22.66 22.82
N GLY A 506 -12.92 23.51 21.84
CA GLY A 506 -12.03 24.59 21.41
C GLY A 506 -10.59 24.16 21.08
N LEU A 507 -10.39 22.93 20.58
CA LEU A 507 -9.09 22.26 20.47
C LEU A 507 -8.05 23.04 19.64
N SER A 508 -8.49 23.94 18.76
CA SER A 508 -7.62 24.84 17.98
C SER A 508 -6.88 25.87 18.84
N THR A 509 -7.38 26.17 20.03
CA THR A 509 -6.80 27.14 20.99
C THR A 509 -5.88 26.48 22.02
N TRP A 510 -5.82 25.15 22.05
CA TRP A 510 -5.06 24.43 23.07
C TRP A 510 -3.58 24.43 22.75
N THR A 511 -2.78 24.75 23.76
CA THR A 511 -1.32 24.63 23.71
C THR A 511 -0.89 23.16 23.73
N SER A 512 0.26 22.83 23.14
CA SER A 512 0.82 21.47 23.17
C SER A 512 0.97 20.93 24.60
N ARG A 513 1.24 21.82 25.58
CA ARG A 513 1.32 21.47 27.01
C ARG A 513 -0.03 21.00 27.56
N GLN A 514 -1.13 21.68 27.22
CA GLN A 514 -2.48 21.29 27.65
C GLN A 514 -2.88 19.93 27.05
N ILE A 515 -2.57 19.71 25.75
CA ILE A 515 -2.82 18.43 25.08
C ILE A 515 -1.99 17.31 25.72
N ALA A 516 -0.72 17.55 26.01
CA ALA A 516 0.16 16.58 26.66
C ALA A 516 -0.33 16.22 28.07
N LEU A 517 -0.73 17.20 28.89
CA LEU A 517 -1.29 16.95 30.22
C LEU A 517 -2.61 16.17 30.17
N LEU A 518 -3.52 16.54 29.26
CA LEU A 518 -4.76 15.80 29.05
C LEU A 518 -4.48 14.36 28.61
N THR A 519 -3.51 14.17 27.71
CA THR A 519 -3.11 12.84 27.24
C THR A 519 -2.55 12.01 28.38
N ALA A 520 -1.61 12.56 29.17
CA ALA A 520 -1.04 11.87 30.33
C ALA A 520 -2.11 11.47 31.34
N LEU A 521 -3.07 12.37 31.65
CA LEU A 521 -4.20 12.10 32.53
C LEU A 521 -5.11 10.99 31.95
N THR A 522 -5.41 11.06 30.66
CA THR A 522 -6.24 10.05 29.97
C THR A 522 -5.57 8.69 29.99
N LEU A 523 -4.27 8.62 29.73
CA LEU A 523 -3.49 7.39 29.81
C LEU A 523 -3.44 6.86 31.24
N ALA A 524 -3.33 7.73 32.25
CA ALA A 524 -3.40 7.35 33.67
C ALA A 524 -4.77 6.82 34.09
N LEU A 525 -5.87 7.24 33.44
CA LEU A 525 -7.19 6.64 33.63
C LEU A 525 -7.28 5.27 32.95
N LEU A 526 -6.74 5.15 31.73
CA LEU A 526 -6.70 3.90 30.96
C LEU A 526 -5.75 2.85 31.55
N TYR A 527 -4.77 3.30 32.32
CA TYR A 527 -3.79 2.46 33.02
C TYR A 527 -4.44 1.36 33.88
N ARG A 528 -5.60 1.63 34.48
CA ARG A 528 -6.33 0.64 35.30
C ARG A 528 -6.94 -0.52 34.48
N TYR A 529 -6.89 -0.46 33.16
CA TYR A 529 -7.61 -1.36 32.27
C TYR A 529 -6.72 -2.39 31.58
N GLU A 530 -5.57 -2.78 32.16
CA GLU A 530 -4.75 -3.86 31.62
C GLU A 530 -5.54 -5.18 31.60
N LYS A 531 -5.89 -5.66 30.40
CA LYS A 531 -6.67 -6.88 30.18
C LYS A 531 -5.99 -7.73 29.13
N TRP A 532 -5.91 -9.04 29.38
CA TRP A 532 -5.30 -10.02 28.47
C TRP A 532 -3.82 -9.77 28.16
N GLY A 533 -3.08 -9.17 29.10
CA GLY A 533 -1.68 -8.77 28.89
C GLY A 533 -1.48 -7.61 27.91
N ILE A 534 -2.57 -6.99 27.43
CA ILE A 534 -2.52 -5.81 26.56
C ILE A 534 -2.55 -4.56 27.43
N ARG A 535 -1.50 -3.74 27.31
CA ARG A 535 -1.44 -2.39 27.86
C ARG A 535 -2.17 -1.43 26.93
N TRP A 536 -3.48 -1.28 27.13
CA TRP A 536 -4.36 -0.52 26.24
C TRP A 536 -3.96 0.94 26.07
N TYR A 537 -3.39 1.57 27.10
CA TYR A 537 -2.87 2.94 27.01
C TYR A 537 -1.71 3.05 25.99
N SER A 538 -0.79 2.08 26.01
CA SER A 538 0.34 2.00 25.07
C SER A 538 -0.13 1.66 23.65
N LEU A 539 -1.11 0.76 23.51
CA LEU A 539 -1.74 0.47 22.22
C LEU A 539 -2.42 1.70 21.63
N LEU A 540 -3.21 2.43 22.43
CA LEU A 540 -3.93 3.61 21.98
C LEU A 540 -2.94 4.71 21.55
N HIS A 541 -1.88 4.94 22.35
CA HIS A 541 -0.83 5.86 21.98
C HIS A 541 -0.18 5.47 20.65
N ALA A 542 0.23 4.21 20.47
CA ALA A 542 0.90 3.74 19.26
C ALA A 542 0.01 3.87 18.01
N ILE A 543 -1.29 3.59 18.14
CA ILE A 543 -2.26 3.77 17.05
C ILE A 543 -2.40 5.26 16.72
N LEU A 544 -2.65 6.11 17.70
CA LEU A 544 -2.87 7.54 17.46
C LEU A 544 -1.60 8.20 16.90
N SER A 545 -0.46 8.04 17.57
CA SER A 545 0.80 8.66 17.15
C SER A 545 1.27 8.12 15.80
N GLY A 546 1.26 6.81 15.59
CA GLY A 546 1.75 6.19 14.34
C GLY A 546 0.90 6.54 13.13
N TYR A 547 -0.42 6.33 13.20
CA TYR A 547 -1.29 6.57 12.05
C TYR A 547 -1.55 8.05 11.79
N LEU A 548 -1.67 8.90 12.82
CA LEU A 548 -1.79 10.34 12.58
C LEU A 548 -0.50 10.92 12.01
N SER A 549 0.67 10.42 12.41
CA SER A 549 1.94 10.83 11.81
C SER A 549 2.06 10.39 10.36
N LEU A 550 1.57 9.19 10.02
CA LEU A 550 1.50 8.74 8.62
C LEU A 550 0.67 9.68 7.75
N ILE A 551 -0.49 10.10 8.25
CA ILE A 551 -1.34 11.09 7.58
C ILE A 551 -0.59 12.41 7.41
N CYS A 552 0.02 12.92 8.47
CA CYS A 552 0.70 14.21 8.42
C CYS A 552 1.93 14.20 7.50
N VAL A 553 2.74 13.13 7.53
CA VAL A 553 3.90 12.96 6.64
C VAL A 553 3.44 12.85 5.18
N TYR A 554 2.37 12.10 4.91
CA TYR A 554 1.80 11.99 3.56
C TYR A 554 1.28 13.35 3.06
N THR A 555 0.53 14.08 3.89
CA THR A 555 0.02 15.42 3.57
C THR A 555 1.18 16.39 3.32
N SER A 556 2.21 16.38 4.17
CA SER A 556 3.40 17.22 4.00
C SER A 556 4.09 16.93 2.67
N TYR A 557 4.37 15.66 2.38
CA TYR A 557 5.05 15.25 1.16
C TYR A 557 4.31 15.66 -0.13
N HIS A 558 2.98 15.67 -0.11
CA HIS A 558 2.16 16.04 -1.27
C HIS A 558 1.97 17.55 -1.45
N HIS A 559 1.98 18.33 -0.38
CA HIS A 559 1.80 19.79 -0.46
C HIS A 559 3.13 20.55 -0.55
N ALA A 560 4.21 19.94 -0.08
CA ALA A 560 5.49 20.59 0.13
C ALA A 560 6.61 19.52 0.11
N PRO A 561 7.23 19.21 -1.04
CA PRO A 561 8.41 18.35 -1.05
C PRO A 561 9.47 18.95 -0.10
N LEU A 562 10.18 18.10 0.66
CA LEU A 562 11.17 18.56 1.66
C LEU A 562 12.20 19.52 1.02
N SER A 563 11.99 20.82 1.23
CA SER A 563 12.93 21.90 0.93
C SER A 563 13.23 22.70 2.21
N SER A 564 14.28 23.50 2.19
CA SER A 564 14.66 24.39 3.30
C SER A 564 13.52 25.36 3.67
N THR A 565 12.83 25.91 2.67
CA THR A 565 11.64 26.77 2.86
C THR A 565 10.45 26.05 3.52
N THR A 566 10.24 24.77 3.22
CA THR A 566 9.10 24.00 3.77
C THR A 566 9.29 23.58 5.23
N LEU A 567 10.54 23.42 5.69
CA LEU A 567 10.84 23.15 7.11
C LEU A 567 10.44 24.33 8.01
N CYS A 568 10.41 25.53 7.44
CA CYS A 568 10.04 26.77 8.13
C CYS A 568 8.60 27.24 7.90
N ALA A 569 7.83 26.55 7.06
CA ALA A 569 6.43 26.88 6.80
C ALA A 569 5.50 26.58 7.99
N GLY A 570 6.00 25.89 9.01
CA GLY A 570 5.25 25.51 10.19
C GLY A 570 4.23 24.38 9.94
N PRO A 571 3.38 24.06 10.92
CA PRO A 571 2.43 22.97 10.83
C PRO A 571 1.31 23.28 9.83
N LEU A 572 1.24 22.52 8.73
CA LEU A 572 0.19 22.63 7.70
C LEU A 572 -1.22 22.43 8.24
N THR A 573 -1.37 21.63 9.29
CA THR A 573 -2.67 21.33 9.91
C THR A 573 -2.55 21.23 11.43
N SER A 574 -3.66 21.37 12.14
CA SER A 574 -3.68 21.15 13.60
C SER A 574 -3.21 19.75 14.02
N LEU A 575 -3.31 18.74 13.15
CA LEU A 575 -2.79 17.39 13.43
C LEU A 575 -1.28 17.36 13.58
N HIS A 576 -0.55 18.22 12.84
CA HIS A 576 0.91 18.32 12.95
C HIS A 576 1.35 18.81 14.33
N ARG A 577 0.50 19.58 15.02
CA ARG A 577 0.72 20.03 16.40
C ARG A 577 0.23 19.01 17.43
N ILE A 578 -0.95 18.44 17.21
CA ILE A 578 -1.60 17.53 18.17
C ILE A 578 -0.81 16.22 18.31
N THR A 579 -0.33 15.64 17.21
CA THR A 579 0.27 14.30 17.22
C THR A 579 1.56 14.22 18.06
N PRO A 580 2.52 15.16 17.93
CA PRO A 580 3.69 15.19 18.82
C PRO A 580 3.32 15.51 20.27
N ALA A 581 2.29 16.33 20.51
CA ALA A 581 1.81 16.63 21.86
C ALA A 581 1.17 15.40 22.56
N ILE A 582 0.48 14.54 21.82
CA ILE A 582 0.02 13.23 22.33
C ILE A 582 1.23 12.38 22.77
N THR A 583 2.29 12.37 21.97
CA THR A 583 3.52 11.62 22.28
C THR A 583 4.27 12.22 23.46
N LEU A 584 4.29 13.55 23.60
CA LEU A 584 4.80 14.24 24.78
C LEU A 584 4.06 13.81 26.05
N GLY A 585 2.72 13.76 25.99
CA GLY A 585 1.89 13.29 27.10
C GLY A 585 2.12 11.82 27.45
N TYR A 586 2.36 10.98 26.44
CA TYR A 586 2.75 9.58 26.65
C TYR A 586 4.13 9.45 27.31
N GLY A 587 5.13 10.22 26.88
CA GLY A 587 6.45 10.25 27.51
C GLY A 587 6.38 10.67 28.98
N LEU A 588 5.58 11.70 29.30
CA LEU A 588 5.32 12.11 30.69
C LEU A 588 4.67 10.98 31.51
N PHE A 589 3.69 10.29 30.92
CA PHE A 589 3.04 9.15 31.55
C PHE A 589 4.04 8.00 31.81
N ASP A 590 4.90 7.65 30.85
CA ASP A 590 5.93 6.61 31.01
C ASP A 590 6.90 6.94 32.16
N ILE A 591 7.33 8.21 32.28
CA ILE A 591 8.17 8.66 33.40
C ILE A 591 7.47 8.45 34.73
N LEU A 592 6.21 8.92 34.84
CA LEU A 592 5.42 8.80 36.07
C LEU A 592 5.18 7.33 36.43
N GLU A 593 4.82 6.50 35.46
CA GLU A 593 4.63 5.06 35.67
C GLU A 593 5.93 4.42 36.16
N ALA A 594 7.06 4.74 35.52
CA ALA A 594 8.36 4.20 35.88
C ALA A 594 8.75 4.53 37.32
N MET A 595 8.56 5.78 37.73
CA MET A 595 8.86 6.26 39.08
C MET A 595 7.94 5.64 40.13
N ILE A 596 6.63 5.60 39.86
CA ILE A 596 5.63 5.09 40.82
C ILE A 596 5.80 3.59 41.03
N LYS A 597 6.08 2.83 39.98
CA LYS A 597 6.20 1.36 40.04
C LYS A 597 7.60 0.83 40.25
N SER A 598 8.63 1.69 40.26
CA SER A 598 10.02 1.26 40.23
C SER A 598 10.31 0.31 39.06
N LEU A 599 9.84 0.66 37.84
CA LEU A 599 10.11 -0.12 36.63
C LEU A 599 11.61 -0.10 36.26
N PRO A 600 12.08 -1.02 35.39
CA PRO A 600 13.47 -1.04 34.93
C PRO A 600 13.92 0.32 34.39
N LYS A 601 15.21 0.65 34.61
CA LYS A 601 15.81 1.92 34.18
C LYS A 601 15.61 2.21 32.69
N ASP A 602 15.59 1.18 31.85
CA ASP A 602 15.35 1.31 30.42
C ASP A 602 13.97 1.91 30.10
N PHE A 603 12.96 1.59 30.90
CA PHE A 603 11.61 2.13 30.72
C PHE A 603 11.54 3.60 31.14
N LEU A 604 12.22 3.98 32.23
CA LEU A 604 12.37 5.38 32.61
C LEU A 604 13.15 6.17 31.55
N LEU A 605 14.26 5.60 31.05
CA LEU A 605 15.09 6.21 30.02
C LEU A 605 14.30 6.44 28.73
N HIS A 606 13.47 5.47 28.33
CA HIS A 606 12.54 5.63 27.21
C HIS A 606 11.58 6.79 27.43
N GLY A 607 10.91 6.84 28.58
CA GLY A 607 10.00 7.94 28.92
C GLY A 607 10.68 9.31 28.90
N VAL A 608 11.87 9.42 29.50
CA VAL A 608 12.68 10.65 29.52
C VAL A 608 13.12 11.07 28.12
N ALA A 609 13.58 10.13 27.29
CA ALA A 609 13.99 10.42 25.92
C ALA A 609 12.80 10.89 25.07
N THR A 610 11.69 10.16 25.09
CA THR A 610 10.46 10.50 24.37
C THR A 610 9.92 11.85 24.81
N PHE A 611 9.84 12.10 26.13
CA PHE A 611 9.42 13.39 26.66
C PHE A 611 10.36 14.52 26.25
N GLY A 612 11.68 14.36 26.44
CA GLY A 612 12.66 15.39 26.15
C GLY A 612 12.70 15.78 24.67
N VAL A 613 12.65 14.81 23.77
CA VAL A 613 12.62 15.04 22.32
C VAL A 613 11.33 15.76 21.93
N MET A 614 10.16 15.26 22.36
CA MET A 614 8.90 15.91 22.01
C MET A 614 8.78 17.31 22.63
N ALA A 615 9.30 17.51 23.85
CA ALA A 615 9.33 18.79 24.52
C ALA A 615 10.17 19.80 23.75
N TYR A 616 11.35 19.39 23.26
CA TYR A 616 12.19 20.23 22.41
C TYR A 616 11.43 20.75 21.18
N PHE A 617 10.84 19.86 20.37
CA PHE A 617 10.12 20.29 19.16
C PHE A 617 8.86 21.11 19.46
N CYS A 618 8.13 20.77 20.54
CA CYS A 618 6.95 21.53 20.93
C CYS A 618 7.29 22.93 21.45
N GLU A 619 8.40 23.09 22.19
CA GLU A 619 8.83 24.37 22.76
C GLU A 619 9.32 25.33 21.68
N TYR A 620 10.02 24.81 20.66
CA TYR A 620 10.50 25.60 19.53
C TYR A 620 9.46 25.74 18.41
N HIS A 621 8.19 25.39 18.66
CA HIS A 621 7.09 25.53 17.69
C HIS A 621 7.30 24.83 16.34
N ILE A 622 8.09 23.76 16.32
CA ILE A 622 8.39 22.93 15.13
C ILE A 622 8.00 21.46 15.32
N PRO A 623 6.79 21.14 15.86
CA PRO A 623 6.39 19.78 16.18
C PRO A 623 6.34 18.86 14.93
N GLU A 624 6.04 19.38 13.75
CA GLU A 624 5.91 18.63 12.51
C GLU A 624 7.19 17.87 12.12
N ILE A 625 8.36 18.41 12.46
CA ILE A 625 9.65 17.84 12.09
C ILE A 625 9.85 16.44 12.70
N VAL A 626 9.21 16.15 13.84
CA VAL A 626 9.36 14.86 14.53
C VAL A 626 8.39 13.78 14.05
N LEU A 627 7.38 14.14 13.25
CA LEU A 627 6.36 13.21 12.76
C LEU A 627 6.93 12.00 11.97
N PRO A 628 7.95 12.15 11.10
CA PRO A 628 8.62 11.02 10.46
C PRO A 628 9.07 9.94 11.44
N PHE A 629 9.58 10.34 12.61
CA PHE A 629 10.05 9.39 13.61
C PHE A 629 8.89 8.67 14.28
N LEU A 630 7.76 9.34 14.49
CA LEU A 630 6.57 8.73 15.08
C LEU A 630 5.93 7.65 14.19
N LEU A 631 6.28 7.55 12.90
CA LEU A 631 5.88 6.42 12.04
C LEU A 631 6.34 5.06 12.60
N MET A 632 7.42 5.05 13.38
CA MET A 632 7.89 3.86 14.07
C MET A 632 6.83 3.24 14.98
N GLU A 633 5.87 4.02 15.48
CA GLU A 633 4.84 3.56 16.41
C GLU A 633 3.86 2.60 15.75
N ILE A 634 3.77 2.59 14.42
CA ILE A 634 3.02 1.57 13.67
C ILE A 634 3.56 0.17 13.97
N SER A 635 4.88 0.01 14.06
CA SER A 635 5.46 -1.27 14.49
C SER A 635 5.21 -1.56 15.98
N THR A 636 5.11 -0.53 16.83
CA THR A 636 4.79 -0.68 18.25
C THR A 636 3.38 -1.25 18.46
N VAL A 637 2.41 -0.94 17.60
CA VAL A 637 1.06 -1.54 17.62
C VAL A 637 1.16 -3.08 17.62
N HIS A 638 1.94 -3.63 16.70
CA HIS A 638 2.15 -5.08 16.61
C HIS A 638 2.94 -5.61 17.82
N LEU A 639 3.93 -4.87 18.31
CA LEU A 639 4.67 -5.24 19.53
C LEU A 639 3.76 -5.37 20.75
N VAL A 640 2.80 -4.46 20.92
CA VAL A 640 1.84 -4.51 22.03
C VAL A 640 0.93 -5.74 21.90
N PHE A 641 0.46 -6.05 20.69
CA PHE A 641 -0.31 -7.28 20.45
C PHE A 641 0.50 -8.56 20.67
N MET A 642 1.83 -8.55 20.48
CA MET A 642 2.65 -9.73 20.78
C MET A 642 2.67 -10.10 22.27
N LYS A 643 2.32 -9.17 23.16
CA LYS A 643 2.19 -9.44 24.60
C LYS A 643 0.81 -9.96 25.00
N ALA A 644 -0.14 -10.01 24.08
CA ALA A 644 -1.50 -10.46 24.36
C ALA A 644 -1.53 -11.96 24.70
N THR A 645 -2.05 -12.31 25.88
CA THR A 645 -2.11 -13.69 26.37
C THR A 645 -3.17 -14.54 25.66
N ASN A 646 -4.16 -13.89 25.05
CA ASN A 646 -5.33 -14.56 24.48
C ASN A 646 -5.22 -14.85 22.97
N LEU A 647 -4.06 -14.59 22.35
CA LEU A 647 -3.86 -14.89 20.94
C LEU A 647 -3.52 -16.37 20.73
N SER A 648 -4.10 -16.96 19.68
CA SER A 648 -3.70 -18.28 19.21
C SER A 648 -2.24 -18.26 18.72
N GLU A 649 -1.57 -19.42 18.70
CA GLU A 649 -0.18 -19.48 18.20
C GLU A 649 -0.04 -18.98 16.77
N SER A 650 -1.03 -19.27 15.91
CA SER A 650 -1.06 -18.77 14.54
C SER A 650 -1.19 -17.25 14.46
N MET A 651 -2.02 -16.64 15.31
CA MET A 651 -2.15 -15.18 15.39
C MET A 651 -0.90 -14.52 15.96
N VAL A 652 -0.25 -15.15 16.96
CA VAL A 652 1.05 -14.69 17.47
C VAL A 652 2.09 -14.72 16.36
N GLY A 653 2.16 -15.81 15.58
CA GLY A 653 3.06 -15.92 14.44
C GLY A 653 2.79 -14.86 13.36
N ALA A 654 1.53 -14.66 12.99
CA ALA A 654 1.14 -13.63 12.02
C ALA A 654 1.47 -12.22 12.51
N ASN A 655 1.15 -11.90 13.77
CA ASN A 655 1.44 -10.60 14.35
C ASN A 655 2.95 -10.37 14.53
N MET A 656 3.73 -11.42 14.81
CA MET A 656 5.19 -11.35 14.83
C MET A 656 5.75 -11.08 13.43
N ALA A 657 5.21 -11.69 12.38
CA ALA A 657 5.59 -11.40 11.00
C ALA A 657 5.25 -9.94 10.61
N LEU A 658 4.06 -9.46 10.99
CA LEU A 658 3.65 -8.06 10.77
C LEU A 658 4.53 -7.09 11.56
N PHE A 659 4.86 -7.41 12.81
CA PHE A 659 5.81 -6.64 13.61
C PHE A 659 7.17 -6.53 12.91
N VAL A 660 7.73 -7.65 12.45
CA VAL A 660 9.02 -7.65 11.73
C VAL A 660 8.90 -6.79 10.47
N LEU A 661 7.90 -7.02 9.63
CA LEU A 661 7.74 -6.28 8.38
C LEU A 661 7.60 -4.77 8.61
N THR A 662 6.76 -4.37 9.55
CA THR A 662 6.56 -2.95 9.90
C THR A 662 7.78 -2.35 10.60
N PHE A 663 8.51 -3.11 11.41
CA PHE A 663 9.76 -2.66 12.04
C PHE A 663 10.81 -2.37 10.98
N PHE A 664 11.05 -3.29 10.04
CA PHE A 664 12.02 -3.09 8.97
C PHE A 664 11.64 -1.91 8.08
N PHE A 665 10.38 -1.87 7.64
CA PHE A 665 9.92 -0.81 6.76
C PHE A 665 9.98 0.56 7.44
N PHE A 666 9.32 0.74 8.58
CA PHE A 666 9.23 2.07 9.20
C PHE A 666 10.51 2.47 9.92
N ARG A 667 11.16 1.58 10.69
CA ARG A 667 12.30 1.95 11.55
C ARG A 667 13.68 1.82 10.90
N LEU A 668 13.85 0.91 9.93
CA LEU A 668 15.15 0.69 9.28
C LEU A 668 15.23 1.26 7.86
N MET A 669 14.11 1.56 7.22
CA MET A 669 14.09 2.18 5.89
C MET A 669 13.55 3.61 5.93
N VAL A 670 12.28 3.78 6.29
CA VAL A 670 11.59 5.08 6.17
C VAL A 670 12.14 6.12 7.13
N CYS A 671 12.29 5.81 8.43
CA CYS A 671 12.80 6.77 9.41
C CYS A 671 14.24 7.24 9.09
N PRO A 672 15.21 6.34 8.79
CA PRO A 672 16.56 6.77 8.38
C PRO A 672 16.56 7.61 7.11
N TYR A 673 15.73 7.26 6.12
CA TYR A 673 15.61 8.01 4.87
C TYR A 673 15.10 9.45 5.11
N LEU A 674 13.99 9.60 5.85
CA LEU A 674 13.41 10.90 6.14
C LEU A 674 14.31 11.76 7.04
N TRP A 675 14.96 11.13 8.03
CA TRP A 675 15.97 11.78 8.86
C TRP A 675 17.13 12.32 8.04
N TRP A 676 17.69 11.48 7.15
CA TRP A 676 18.80 11.87 6.29
C TRP A 676 18.43 12.99 5.32
N GLY A 677 17.18 13.01 4.83
CA GLY A 677 16.66 14.12 4.05
C GLY A 677 16.80 15.46 4.78
N ILE A 678 16.37 15.53 6.04
CA ILE A 678 16.47 16.74 6.86
C ILE A 678 17.94 17.08 7.19
N VAL A 679 18.79 16.08 7.44
CA VAL A 679 20.24 16.31 7.62
C VAL A 679 20.86 16.91 6.36
N LYS A 680 20.54 16.38 5.18
CA LYS A 680 21.00 16.91 3.90
C LYS A 680 20.61 18.38 3.74
N THR A 681 19.33 18.69 3.97
CA THR A 681 18.81 20.06 3.88
C THR A 681 19.44 21.00 4.90
N THR A 682 19.74 20.54 6.12
CA THR A 682 20.16 21.44 7.21
C THR A 682 21.67 21.55 7.43
N MET A 683 22.47 20.60 6.91
CA MET A 683 23.93 20.58 7.09
C MET A 683 24.73 20.76 5.82
N PHE A 684 24.18 20.41 4.66
CA PHE A 684 24.94 20.29 3.41
C PHE A 684 24.47 21.27 2.31
N VAL A 685 23.59 22.22 2.65
CA VAL A 685 23.22 23.32 1.76
C VAL A 685 24.24 24.43 1.95
N GLU A 686 25.09 24.65 0.94
CA GLU A 686 26.21 25.60 0.96
C GLU A 686 25.83 26.98 0.38
N GLU A 687 24.63 27.15 -0.18
CA GLU A 687 24.22 28.40 -0.83
C GLU A 687 23.77 29.47 0.19
N GLU A 688 24.34 30.66 0.08
CA GLU A 688 24.03 31.81 0.95
C GLU A 688 22.54 32.23 0.88
N GLU A 689 21.87 32.00 -0.26
CA GLU A 689 20.44 32.33 -0.44
C GLU A 689 19.51 31.37 0.33
N GLU A 690 19.91 30.12 0.55
CA GLU A 690 19.14 29.16 1.36
C GLU A 690 19.46 29.24 2.86
N MET A 691 20.52 29.94 3.28
CA MET A 691 20.76 30.18 4.71
C MET A 691 19.63 31.03 5.34
N GLY A 692 19.07 31.98 4.59
CA GLY A 692 17.94 32.79 5.03
C GLY A 692 16.66 31.99 5.27
N SER A 693 16.45 30.90 4.52
CA SER A 693 15.23 30.08 4.65
C SER A 693 15.22 29.18 5.88
N MET A 694 16.36 29.03 6.58
CA MET A 694 16.48 28.24 7.82
C MET A 694 16.57 29.09 9.10
N GLU A 695 16.44 30.42 9.01
CA GLU A 695 16.47 31.32 10.18
C GLU A 695 15.36 31.03 11.20
N CYS A 696 14.26 30.39 10.78
CA CYS A 696 13.19 30.01 11.69
C CYS A 696 13.59 28.90 12.68
N LEU A 697 14.61 28.10 12.34
CA LEU A 697 15.04 26.97 13.15
C LEU A 697 16.04 27.44 14.22
N PRO A 698 16.00 26.88 15.44
CA PRO A 698 16.99 27.21 16.45
C PRO A 698 18.42 26.91 15.96
N TRP A 699 19.39 27.76 16.29
CA TRP A 699 20.80 27.60 15.84
C TRP A 699 21.41 26.22 16.16
N HIS A 700 20.93 25.58 17.23
CA HIS A 700 21.36 24.27 17.71
C HIS A 700 20.58 23.10 17.12
N PHE A 701 19.53 23.36 16.32
CA PHE A 701 18.66 22.37 15.71
C PHE A 701 19.44 21.34 14.90
N LYS A 702 20.34 21.79 14.00
CA LYS A 702 21.11 20.88 13.14
C LYS A 702 21.91 19.85 13.95
N TYR A 703 22.60 20.31 15.00
CA TYR A 703 23.39 19.45 15.87
C TYR A 703 22.52 18.49 16.68
N PHE A 704 21.40 19.01 17.23
CA PHE A 704 20.43 18.20 17.96
C PHE A 704 19.83 17.11 17.08
N TRP A 705 19.40 17.46 15.85
CA TRP A 705 18.79 16.55 14.89
C TRP A 705 19.74 15.44 14.41
N LEU A 706 20.98 15.80 14.10
CA LEU A 706 22.01 14.83 13.73
C LEU A 706 22.27 13.84 14.88
N LEU A 707 22.51 14.36 16.09
CA LEU A 707 22.77 13.52 17.26
C LEU A 707 21.59 12.62 17.59
N PHE A 708 20.38 13.19 17.58
CA PHE A 708 19.14 12.46 17.83
C PHE A 708 18.98 11.30 16.85
N GLY A 709 19.05 11.55 15.55
CA GLY A 709 18.87 10.47 14.58
C GLY A 709 20.00 9.45 14.54
N LEU A 710 21.26 9.84 14.81
CA LEU A 710 22.36 8.87 14.97
C LEU A 710 22.09 7.90 16.11
N ILE A 711 21.71 8.41 17.29
CA ILE A 711 21.38 7.58 18.45
C ILE A 711 20.18 6.70 18.14
N PHE A 712 19.12 7.28 17.56
CA PHE A 712 17.86 6.59 17.35
C PHE A 712 17.94 5.51 16.27
N ASN A 713 18.57 5.82 15.14
CA ASN A 713 18.79 4.86 14.07
C ASN A 713 19.80 3.79 14.49
N GLY A 714 20.82 4.14 15.30
CA GLY A 714 21.73 3.18 15.91
C GLY A 714 20.99 2.19 16.83
N LEU A 715 20.10 2.69 17.70
CA LEU A 715 19.24 1.85 18.54
C LEU A 715 18.30 0.98 17.71
N ASN A 716 17.66 1.53 16.67
CA ASN A 716 16.81 0.75 15.78
C ASN A 716 17.59 -0.35 15.06
N GLY A 717 18.81 -0.07 14.60
CA GLY A 717 19.71 -1.06 14.00
C GLY A 717 20.08 -2.18 14.98
N TYR A 718 20.47 -1.82 16.21
CA TYR A 718 20.73 -2.78 17.28
C TYR A 718 19.53 -3.69 17.57
N TRP A 719 18.34 -3.12 17.70
CA TRP A 719 17.10 -3.88 17.91
C TRP A 719 16.74 -4.72 16.68
N GLY A 720 16.98 -4.22 15.47
CA GLY A 720 16.80 -4.96 14.22
C GLY A 720 17.62 -6.24 14.21
N VAL A 721 18.90 -6.18 14.57
CA VAL A 721 19.77 -7.36 14.71
C VAL A 721 19.20 -8.34 15.75
N LYS A 722 18.80 -7.85 16.93
CA LYS A 722 18.20 -8.71 17.97
C LYS A 722 16.91 -9.38 17.51
N ILE A 723 16.05 -8.67 16.78
CA ILE A 723 14.80 -9.19 16.23
C ILE A 723 15.12 -10.29 15.20
N ILE A 724 16.06 -10.08 14.28
CA ILE A 724 16.48 -11.10 13.30
C ILE A 724 16.94 -12.36 14.03
N LEU A 725 17.87 -12.23 14.99
CA LEU A 725 18.39 -13.37 15.74
C LEU A 725 17.28 -14.14 16.46
N LYS A 726 16.30 -13.42 17.04
CA LYS A 726 15.15 -14.03 17.69
C LYS A 726 14.22 -14.76 16.71
N VAL A 727 13.93 -14.14 15.57
CA VAL A 727 13.15 -14.75 14.49
C VAL A 727 13.84 -16.02 13.99
N LEU A 728 15.15 -16.00 13.80
CA LEU A 728 15.94 -17.17 13.40
C LEU A 728 15.88 -18.29 14.44
N ARG A 729 15.97 -17.98 15.74
CA ARG A 729 15.83 -18.99 16.80
C ARG A 729 14.44 -19.62 16.82
N LYS A 730 13.38 -18.83 16.65
CA LYS A 730 12.00 -19.35 16.58
C LYS A 730 11.77 -20.15 15.29
N ALA A 731 12.27 -19.67 14.15
CA ALA A 731 12.15 -20.35 12.87
C ALA A 731 12.92 -21.69 12.82
N THR A 732 14.06 -21.77 13.50
CA THR A 732 14.85 -23.02 13.63
C THR A 732 14.34 -23.96 14.72
N GLY A 733 13.26 -23.61 15.41
CA GLY A 733 12.69 -24.41 16.50
C GLY A 733 13.53 -24.41 17.79
N LYS A 734 14.59 -23.59 17.87
CA LYS A 734 15.41 -23.43 19.08
C LYS A 734 14.66 -22.71 20.21
N GLU A 735 13.61 -21.97 19.89
CA GLU A 735 12.76 -21.25 20.85
C GLU A 735 11.29 -21.45 20.45
N LYS A 736 10.40 -21.77 21.40
CA LYS A 736 8.96 -21.95 21.08
C LYS A 736 8.33 -20.61 20.69
N MET A 737 7.30 -20.63 19.83
CA MET A 737 6.63 -19.40 19.38
C MET A 737 6.05 -18.59 20.54
N LYS A 738 5.46 -19.26 21.54
CA LYS A 738 4.90 -18.65 22.77
C LYS A 738 5.87 -18.50 23.94
N GLU A 739 7.11 -18.99 23.84
CA GLU A 739 8.08 -18.78 24.91
C GLU A 739 8.34 -17.28 25.07
N GLY A 740 8.38 -16.85 26.33
CA GLY A 740 8.26 -15.45 26.75
C GLY A 740 9.12 -14.49 25.95
N ASN A 741 8.59 -13.30 25.68
CA ASN A 741 9.26 -12.30 24.85
C ASN A 741 10.48 -11.63 25.52
N GLY A 742 10.81 -11.99 26.76
CA GLY A 742 12.06 -11.60 27.38
C GLY A 742 13.24 -12.04 26.53
N LEU A 743 14.18 -11.12 26.28
CA LEU A 743 15.50 -11.50 25.83
C LEU A 743 16.10 -12.28 27.01
N LYS A 744 16.26 -13.60 26.87
CA LYS A 744 17.23 -14.29 27.71
C LYS A 744 18.58 -13.71 27.31
N ASP A 745 19.23 -13.03 28.24
CA ASP A 745 20.61 -12.59 28.06
C ASP A 745 21.44 -13.84 27.82
N SER A 746 21.83 -14.04 26.56
CA SER A 746 22.73 -15.11 26.12
C SER A 746 24.16 -14.61 26.19
#